data_AF-A0A7C1CMQ8-F1
#
_entry.id   AF-A0A7C1CMQ8-F1
#
_cell.length_a   1.000
_cell.length_b   1.000
_cell.length_c   1.000
_cell.angle_alpha   90.00
_cell.angle_beta   90.00
_cell.angle_gamma   90.00
#
_symmetry.space_group_name_H-M   'P 1'
#
loop_
_entity.id
_entity.type
_entity.pdbx_description
1 polymer ?
#
loop_
_entity_poly.entity_id
_entity_poly.type
_entity_poly.pdbx_seq_one_letter_code
_entity_poly.pdbx_strand_id
1 'polypeptide(L)'
;MKTIEQTQKRAPGLSGFTLERFAGLGIQLFAFAWPLGAYQRVAGPVHLHHIALVPIFLCALADFKRNKRLRTPFELWWPCVVIAVLAMLLHAGGHAAPPWRVAGLCALFVAVTHVARNRRAILRALQFSCISGCAVVIMSLLAQFNALFPTAYSVGTGHVMAGPYSVREGVLSVVFLLLLTPALWAAARRREFAPCRFAVAGWVVLPVGALLYGCLSPRPELEALRPAHIPFLLPGVFAVTVFLWAVARIAAKLWVARQFLGPGVYAWLVAALAAGVVVAVWCAPMPTAGFIFLLAIVAGYGQPRVAAGTSARFVPIMIALVASLATVNIMLTLPGDPRNYERFARAALATGTTDEARERLGFVKKLAPTETRADYYIARIHLAEGNLAAAAKVFARSLRDTHTRLLPPPDAALIAEFLDEMREKSSALPEQARGLAYEKALIAAGREQHALSLLELRGESSPLSQVPGNSDDTERALSRPPAAALAALLETPSLADALTLWNARLLAAIIESAGPHSKVASVPEGFPESMLPLVVMARVGAGADEILMFSPAGQAGGIRCPDAPLRRTPPADAGMMLGEPEWREWRRNAEGVWTLAFGIIGEVHILGAPEVFFGSYPSPIQMRLEETWRIRVFMPGQEEP
;
A
#
# COMPACT_ATOMS: atom_id res chain seq x y z
N MET A 1 35.21 73.35 31.83
CA MET A 1 34.05 72.51 31.48
C MET A 1 34.21 72.03 30.04
N LYS A 2 34.65 70.79 29.86
CA LYS A 2 34.72 70.08 28.57
C LYS A 2 33.91 68.80 28.76
N THR A 3 32.75 68.70 28.12
CA THR A 3 31.87 67.54 28.21
C THR A 3 32.31 66.52 27.17
N ILE A 4 32.63 65.33 27.66
CA ILE A 4 33.21 64.20 26.94
C ILE A 4 32.13 63.56 26.05
N GLU A 5 32.38 63.51 24.73
CA GLU A 5 31.72 62.58 23.82
C GLU A 5 32.13 61.14 24.19
N GLN A 6 31.23 60.39 24.83
CA GLN A 6 31.31 58.94 24.88
C GLN A 6 30.37 58.35 23.82
N THR A 7 30.87 58.29 22.59
CA THR A 7 30.37 57.35 21.58
C THR A 7 30.74 55.93 22.01
N GLN A 8 29.85 55.27 22.74
CA GLN A 8 29.96 53.87 23.11
C GLN A 8 29.78 52.99 21.85
N LYS A 9 30.84 52.86 21.04
CA LYS A 9 30.98 51.78 20.04
C LYS A 9 31.02 50.45 20.79
N ARG A 10 29.87 49.82 21.02
CA ARG A 10 29.80 48.40 21.35
C ARG A 10 30.35 47.61 20.16
N ALA A 11 31.56 47.08 20.30
CA ALA A 11 32.08 46.06 19.40
C ALA A 11 31.04 44.92 19.27
N PRO A 12 30.65 44.50 18.06
CA PRO A 12 29.80 43.33 17.91
C PRO A 12 30.60 42.11 18.37
N GLY A 13 30.30 41.59 19.56
CA GLY A 13 30.96 40.41 20.09
C GLY A 13 30.86 39.24 19.11
N LEU A 14 32.00 38.62 18.80
CA LEU A 14 32.18 37.45 17.93
C LEU A 14 31.20 36.29 18.23
N SER A 15 30.60 36.24 19.42
CA SER A 15 29.58 35.26 19.84
C SER A 15 28.16 35.51 19.27
N GLY A 16 27.78 36.74 18.95
CA GLY A 16 26.46 37.04 18.38
C GLY A 16 26.36 36.69 16.89
N PHE A 17 27.46 36.90 16.17
CA PHE A 17 27.55 36.69 14.73
C PHE A 17 27.62 35.21 14.33
N THR A 18 28.19 34.36 15.19
CA THR A 18 28.23 32.91 15.02
C THR A 18 26.86 32.27 15.27
N LEU A 19 26.12 32.74 16.27
CA LEU A 19 24.78 32.25 16.62
C LEU A 19 23.76 32.53 15.50
N GLU A 20 23.75 33.73 14.92
CA GLU A 20 22.82 34.10 13.83
C GLU A 20 23.08 33.31 12.54
N ARG A 21 24.34 32.97 12.26
CA ARG A 21 24.71 32.10 11.13
C ARG A 21 24.26 30.66 11.36
N PHE A 22 24.42 30.15 12.58
CA PHE A 22 24.00 28.79 12.95
C PHE A 22 22.47 28.63 12.89
N ALA A 23 21.75 29.64 13.38
CA ALA A 23 20.31 29.79 13.23
C ALA A 23 19.85 29.80 11.77
N GLY A 24 20.48 30.62 10.93
CA GLY A 24 20.17 30.71 9.50
C GLY A 24 20.39 29.40 8.76
N LEU A 25 21.40 28.61 9.15
CA LEU A 25 21.66 27.26 8.63
C LEU A 25 20.54 26.29 9.02
N GLY A 26 20.12 26.28 10.28
CA GLY A 26 18.99 25.46 10.74
C GLY A 26 17.71 25.75 9.96
N ILE A 27 17.38 27.03 9.76
CA ILE A 27 16.21 27.46 8.98
C ILE A 27 16.33 26.99 7.52
N GLN A 28 17.48 27.17 6.87
CA GLN A 28 17.66 26.75 5.48
C GLN A 28 17.62 25.23 5.30
N LEU A 29 18.20 24.48 6.24
CA LEU A 29 18.17 23.02 6.25
C LEU A 29 16.73 22.51 6.40
N PHE A 30 15.98 23.07 7.35
CA PHE A 30 14.57 22.74 7.54
C PHE A 30 13.77 23.07 6.26
N ALA A 31 14.02 24.24 5.66
CA ALA A 31 13.34 24.70 4.46
C ALA A 31 13.55 23.78 3.25
N PHE A 32 14.73 23.17 3.12
CA PHE A 32 15.04 22.21 2.07
C PHE A 32 14.48 20.81 2.38
N ALA A 33 14.47 20.40 3.65
CA ALA A 33 14.09 19.05 4.07
C ALA A 33 12.56 18.82 4.10
N TRP A 34 11.77 19.81 4.52
CA TRP A 34 10.34 19.60 4.76
C TRP A 34 9.54 19.13 3.52
N PRO A 35 9.76 19.63 2.29
CA PRO A 35 8.99 19.17 1.13
C PRO A 35 9.30 17.71 0.76
N LEU A 36 10.50 17.21 1.08
CA LEU A 36 10.93 15.84 0.77
C LEU A 36 10.11 14.77 1.52
N GLY A 37 9.37 15.14 2.57
CA GLY A 37 8.40 14.26 3.23
C GLY A 37 9.02 13.02 3.86
N ALA A 38 8.78 11.85 3.28
CA ALA A 38 9.33 10.54 3.63
C ALA A 38 10.83 10.43 3.31
N TYR A 39 11.30 11.02 2.21
CA TYR A 39 12.70 10.89 1.76
C TYR A 39 13.73 11.60 2.66
N GLN A 40 13.29 12.41 3.60
CA GLN A 40 14.16 13.00 4.63
C GLN A 40 14.31 12.12 5.88
N ARG A 41 13.81 10.89 5.89
CA ARG A 41 13.98 9.96 7.03
C ARG A 41 15.42 9.50 7.13
N VAL A 42 16.04 9.60 8.30
CA VAL A 42 17.46 9.23 8.49
C VAL A 42 17.59 7.85 9.12
N ALA A 43 16.89 7.62 10.23
CA ALA A 43 16.86 6.34 10.92
C ALA A 43 15.64 6.26 11.86
N GLY A 44 14.91 5.14 11.88
CA GLY A 44 13.78 4.96 12.79
C GLY A 44 12.76 6.12 12.69
N PRO A 45 12.31 6.76 13.79
CA PRO A 45 11.42 7.92 13.77
C PRO A 45 12.15 9.26 13.53
N VAL A 46 13.47 9.25 13.28
CA VAL A 46 14.28 10.46 13.13
C VAL A 46 14.30 10.92 11.67
N HIS A 47 13.88 12.17 11.47
CA HIS A 47 13.92 12.86 10.19
C HIS A 47 14.97 13.96 10.17
N LEU A 48 15.44 14.32 8.98
CA LEU A 48 16.45 15.35 8.77
C LEU A 48 16.00 16.72 9.31
N HIS A 49 14.70 17.04 9.20
CA HIS A 49 14.18 18.26 9.78
C HIS A 49 14.32 18.28 11.32
N HIS A 50 14.29 17.15 12.02
CA HIS A 50 14.58 17.11 13.47
C HIS A 50 16.02 17.56 13.77
N ILE A 51 16.98 17.16 12.95
CA ILE A 51 18.37 17.62 13.06
C ILE A 51 18.45 19.13 12.80
N ALA A 52 17.64 19.64 11.87
CA ALA A 52 17.53 21.08 11.60
C ALA A 52 16.88 21.89 12.73
N LEU A 53 16.09 21.27 13.61
CA LEU A 53 15.49 21.92 14.76
C LEU A 53 16.51 22.24 15.86
N VAL A 54 17.50 21.37 16.06
CA VAL A 54 18.55 21.53 17.09
C VAL A 54 19.22 22.91 17.05
N PRO A 55 19.78 23.39 15.92
CA PRO A 55 20.37 24.73 15.85
C PRO A 55 19.36 25.85 16.09
N ILE A 56 18.10 25.69 15.66
CA ILE A 56 17.06 26.71 15.84
C ILE A 56 16.73 26.87 17.34
N PHE A 57 16.52 25.76 18.06
CA PHE A 57 16.20 25.78 19.48
C PHE A 57 17.39 26.19 20.35
N LEU A 58 18.61 25.71 20.06
CA LEU A 58 19.81 26.13 20.79
C LEU A 58 20.05 27.63 20.64
N CYS A 59 19.88 28.19 19.43
CA CYS A 59 19.98 29.62 19.20
C CYS A 59 18.89 30.40 19.94
N ALA A 60 17.63 29.94 19.87
CA ALA A 60 16.53 30.57 20.59
C ALA A 60 16.76 30.57 22.12
N LEU A 61 17.25 29.46 22.67
CA LEU A 61 17.56 29.33 24.10
C LEU A 61 18.74 30.21 24.52
N ALA A 62 19.81 30.24 23.73
CA ALA A 62 20.97 31.08 24.00
C ALA A 62 20.61 32.58 23.92
N ASP A 63 19.81 32.99 22.94
CA ASP A 63 19.28 34.34 22.82
C ASP A 63 18.34 34.71 23.97
N PHE A 64 17.48 33.78 24.40
CA PHE A 64 16.61 33.97 25.55
C PHE A 64 17.42 34.08 26.85
N LYS A 65 18.41 33.21 27.07
CA LYS A 65 19.29 33.25 28.25
C LYS A 65 20.05 34.58 28.34
N ARG A 66 20.49 35.11 27.19
CA ARG A 66 21.24 36.37 27.09
C ARG A 66 20.37 37.61 27.28
N ASN A 67 19.18 37.65 26.67
CA ASN A 67 18.35 38.86 26.63
C ASN A 67 17.21 38.85 27.64
N LYS A 68 16.92 37.69 28.28
CA LYS A 68 15.84 37.46 29.24
C LYS A 68 14.45 37.89 28.73
N ARG A 69 14.27 37.98 27.42
CA ARG A 69 13.03 38.43 26.76
C ARG A 69 12.80 37.64 25.49
N LEU A 70 11.57 37.20 25.29
CA LEU A 70 11.11 36.70 23.99
C LEU A 70 10.97 37.89 23.04
N ARG A 71 11.65 37.81 21.89
CA ARG A 71 11.57 38.82 20.83
C ARG A 71 10.34 38.64 19.95
N THR A 72 9.76 37.44 19.94
CA THR A 72 8.48 37.16 19.31
C THR A 72 7.39 38.02 19.97
N PRO A 73 6.64 38.85 19.22
CA PRO A 73 5.56 39.65 19.77
C PRO A 73 4.56 38.82 20.56
N PHE A 74 4.01 39.37 21.65
CA PHE A 74 2.98 38.72 22.48
C PHE A 74 1.87 38.12 21.63
N GLU A 75 1.33 38.93 20.73
CA GLU A 75 0.28 38.59 19.78
C GLU A 75 0.58 37.37 18.88
N LEU A 76 1.83 36.90 18.80
CA LEU A 76 2.19 35.73 18.00
C LEU A 76 2.50 34.49 18.86
N TRP A 77 2.89 34.65 20.13
CA TRP A 77 3.22 33.49 20.97
C TRP A 77 2.08 33.05 21.91
N TRP A 78 1.20 33.96 22.35
CA TRP A 78 0.07 33.57 23.22
C TRP A 78 -0.92 32.60 22.54
N PRO A 79 -1.22 32.69 21.21
CA PRO A 79 -2.10 31.73 20.56
C PRO A 79 -1.51 30.32 20.57
N CYS A 80 -0.19 30.21 20.44
CA CYS A 80 0.53 28.94 20.52
C CYS A 80 0.39 28.29 21.90
N VAL A 81 0.43 29.10 22.97
CA VAL A 81 0.22 28.60 24.34
C VAL A 81 -1.21 28.13 24.53
N VAL A 82 -2.20 28.90 24.08
CA VAL A 82 -3.61 28.52 24.18
C VAL A 82 -3.91 27.24 23.39
N ILE A 83 -3.40 27.11 22.16
CA ILE A 83 -3.56 25.89 21.35
C ILE A 83 -2.88 24.69 22.02
N ALA A 84 -1.69 24.86 22.61
CA ALA A 84 -1.01 23.78 23.33
C ALA A 84 -1.77 23.35 24.59
N VAL A 85 -2.31 24.29 25.37
CA VAL A 85 -3.13 24.00 26.56
C VAL A 85 -4.42 23.30 26.16
N LEU A 86 -5.12 23.79 25.13
CA LEU A 86 -6.32 23.15 24.59
C LEU A 86 -6.02 21.72 24.13
N ALA A 87 -4.89 21.48 23.47
CA ALA A 87 -4.50 20.13 23.05
C ALA A 87 -4.25 19.19 24.24
N MET A 88 -3.65 19.67 25.34
CA MET A 88 -3.49 18.87 26.56
C MET A 88 -4.84 18.54 27.20
N LEU A 89 -5.76 19.52 27.28
CA LEU A 89 -7.10 19.33 27.83
C LEU A 89 -7.94 18.37 26.98
N LEU A 90 -7.87 18.48 25.65
CA LEU A 90 -8.54 17.60 24.71
C LEU A 90 -8.05 16.15 24.83
N HIS A 91 -6.73 15.97 24.99
CA HIS A 91 -6.15 14.65 25.19
C HIS A 91 -6.61 14.01 26.51
N ALA A 92 -6.66 14.80 27.59
CA ALA A 92 -7.23 14.35 28.87
C ALA A 92 -8.71 13.95 28.75
N GLY A 93 -9.46 14.60 27.84
CA GLY A 93 -10.84 14.25 27.49
C GLY A 93 -10.99 13.14 26.43
N GLY A 94 -9.97 12.31 26.20
CA GLY A 94 -10.05 11.13 25.33
C GLY A 94 -9.85 11.39 23.82
N HIS A 95 -9.43 12.58 23.41
CA HIS A 95 -9.17 12.84 21.99
C HIS A 95 -7.82 12.26 21.52
N ALA A 96 -7.81 11.70 20.31
CA ALA A 96 -6.69 10.95 19.74
C ALA A 96 -5.43 11.78 19.39
N ALA A 97 -5.50 13.10 19.44
CA ALA A 97 -4.40 13.99 19.06
C ALA A 97 -3.28 13.99 20.14
N PRO A 98 -2.04 13.52 19.85
CA PRO A 98 -0.96 13.52 20.83
C PRO A 98 -0.53 14.96 21.20
N PRO A 99 -0.67 15.38 22.47
CA PRO A 99 -0.49 16.78 22.88
C PRO A 99 0.94 17.26 22.71
N TRP A 100 1.93 16.37 22.87
CA TRP A 100 3.34 16.67 22.67
C TRP A 100 3.67 17.08 21.22
N ARG A 101 2.96 16.57 20.22
CA ARG A 101 3.14 16.97 18.82
C ARG A 101 2.66 18.40 18.59
N VAL A 102 1.47 18.74 19.11
CA VAL A 102 0.92 20.09 19.01
C VAL A 102 1.80 21.10 19.72
N ALA A 103 2.26 20.77 20.94
CA ALA A 103 3.21 21.58 21.68
C ALA A 103 4.54 21.76 20.91
N GLY A 104 5.05 20.70 20.28
CA GLY A 104 6.24 20.76 19.43
C GLY A 104 6.10 21.67 18.21
N LEU A 105 4.95 21.63 17.52
CA LEU A 105 4.64 22.54 16.41
C LEU A 105 4.52 24.00 16.88
N CYS A 106 3.89 24.23 18.03
CA CYS A 106 3.80 25.56 18.64
C CYS A 106 5.19 26.10 19.02
N ALA A 107 6.05 25.25 19.60
CA ALA A 107 7.42 25.59 19.96
C ALA A 107 8.27 25.90 18.71
N LEU A 108 8.10 25.13 17.64
CA LEU A 108 8.72 25.37 16.34
C LEU A 108 8.35 26.77 15.81
N PHE A 109 7.06 27.12 15.80
CA PHE A 109 6.61 28.44 15.34
C PHE A 109 7.26 29.58 16.13
N VAL A 110 7.24 29.48 17.46
CA VAL A 110 7.82 30.50 18.34
C VAL A 110 9.34 30.59 18.15
N ALA A 111 10.05 29.46 18.05
CA ALA A 111 11.49 29.43 17.89
C ALA A 111 11.93 30.02 16.55
N VAL A 112 11.26 29.67 15.44
CA VAL A 112 11.57 30.20 14.11
C VAL A 112 11.28 31.70 14.04
N THR A 113 10.12 32.15 14.53
CA THR A 113 9.79 33.60 14.57
C THR A 113 10.75 34.39 15.45
N HIS A 114 11.26 33.81 16.54
CA HIS A 114 12.23 34.45 17.42
C HIS A 114 13.60 34.64 16.75
N VAL A 115 14.00 33.67 15.94
CA VAL A 115 15.35 33.55 15.37
C VAL A 115 15.46 34.15 13.96
N ALA A 116 14.36 34.21 13.20
CA ALA A 116 14.31 34.72 11.83
C ALA A 116 14.46 36.25 11.75
N ARG A 117 15.69 36.77 11.97
CA ARG A 117 16.00 38.22 11.99
C ARG A 117 16.29 38.83 10.63
N ASN A 118 16.64 38.02 9.64
CA ASN A 118 17.21 38.48 8.37
C ASN A 118 16.28 38.14 7.19
N ARG A 119 15.72 39.17 6.55
CA ARG A 119 14.86 39.03 5.36
C ARG A 119 15.53 38.24 4.23
N ARG A 120 16.84 38.40 4.03
CA ARG A 120 17.58 37.63 3.01
C ARG A 120 17.67 36.15 3.36
N ALA A 121 17.80 35.81 4.65
CA ALA A 121 17.81 34.43 5.09
C ALA A 121 16.42 33.78 4.93
N ILE A 122 15.35 34.55 5.20
CA ILE A 122 13.96 34.15 4.96
C ILE A 122 13.71 33.90 3.47
N LEU A 123 14.05 34.84 2.58
CA LEU A 123 13.85 34.68 1.14
C LEU A 123 14.65 33.49 0.57
N ARG A 124 15.86 33.25 1.09
CA ARG A 124 16.66 32.06 0.74
C ARG A 124 16.05 30.76 1.26
N ALA A 125 15.47 30.76 2.46
CA ALA A 125 14.76 29.60 2.97
C ALA A 125 13.56 29.26 2.08
N LEU A 126 12.74 30.25 1.74
CA LEU A 126 11.63 30.09 0.79
C LEU A 126 12.11 29.57 -0.57
N GLN A 127 13.23 30.10 -1.08
CA GLN A 127 13.87 29.62 -2.31
C GLN A 127 14.28 28.13 -2.21
N PHE A 128 14.85 27.68 -1.08
CA PHE A 128 15.18 26.27 -0.88
C PHE A 128 13.96 25.37 -0.80
N SER A 129 12.86 25.84 -0.20
CA SER A 129 11.59 25.12 -0.22
C SER A 129 11.04 24.94 -1.63
N CYS A 130 11.14 25.97 -2.50
CA CYS A 130 10.77 25.82 -3.91
C CYS A 130 11.66 24.81 -4.66
N ILE A 131 12.98 24.83 -4.45
CA ILE A 131 13.90 23.88 -5.11
C ILE A 131 13.56 22.43 -4.73
N SER A 132 13.38 22.17 -3.43
CA SER A 132 12.99 20.85 -2.94
C SER A 132 11.60 20.44 -3.44
N GLY A 133 10.67 21.39 -3.52
CA GLY A 133 9.37 21.19 -4.18
C GLY A 133 9.46 20.79 -5.64
N CYS A 134 10.37 21.38 -6.42
CA CYS A 134 10.61 20.95 -7.81
C CYS A 134 11.05 19.49 -7.88
N ALA A 135 11.95 19.07 -6.98
CA ALA A 135 12.38 17.68 -6.92
C ALA A 135 11.20 16.74 -6.61
N VAL A 136 10.32 17.11 -5.67
CA VAL A 136 9.11 16.35 -5.32
C VAL A 136 8.15 16.22 -6.50
N VAL A 137 7.91 17.31 -7.24
CA VAL A 137 7.06 17.29 -8.43
C VAL A 137 7.64 16.38 -9.52
N ILE A 138 8.96 16.47 -9.77
CA ILE A 138 9.65 15.60 -10.74
C ILE A 138 9.56 14.13 -10.32
N MET A 139 9.85 13.82 -9.05
CA MET A 139 9.73 12.46 -8.53
C MET A 139 8.29 11.94 -8.61
N SER A 140 7.30 12.80 -8.37
CA SER A 140 5.88 12.43 -8.47
C SER A 140 5.47 12.16 -9.92
N LEU A 141 6.00 12.90 -10.89
CA LEU A 141 5.82 12.59 -12.31
C LEU A 141 6.47 11.25 -12.69
N LEU A 142 7.69 10.98 -12.21
CA LEU A 142 8.35 9.69 -12.43
C LEU A 142 7.55 8.53 -11.81
N ALA A 143 6.95 8.75 -10.64
CA ALA A 143 6.07 7.77 -10.02
C ALA A 143 4.78 7.52 -10.82
N GLN A 144 4.21 8.56 -11.44
CA GLN A 144 3.06 8.43 -12.34
C GLN A 144 3.38 7.54 -13.56
N PHE A 145 4.62 7.58 -14.04
CA PHE A 145 5.12 6.74 -15.14
C PHE A 145 5.69 5.39 -14.67
N ASN A 146 5.46 4.98 -13.42
CA ASN A 146 5.99 3.76 -12.82
C ASN A 146 7.54 3.64 -12.84
N ALA A 147 8.26 4.74 -13.06
CA ALA A 147 9.72 4.77 -13.04
C ALA A 147 10.28 4.86 -11.61
N LEU A 148 9.45 5.25 -10.64
CA LEU A 148 9.80 5.39 -9.24
C LEU A 148 8.64 4.90 -8.37
N PHE A 149 8.93 4.22 -7.27
CA PHE A 149 7.87 3.77 -6.37
C PHE A 149 7.27 4.97 -5.61
N PRO A 150 5.94 5.15 -5.59
CA PRO A 150 5.32 6.27 -4.88
C PRO A 150 5.40 6.11 -3.36
N THR A 151 5.65 7.21 -2.64
CA THR A 151 5.63 7.24 -1.16
C THR A 151 4.22 7.39 -0.61
N ALA A 152 3.31 7.96 -1.40
CA ALA A 152 1.91 8.11 -1.07
C ALA A 152 1.04 7.76 -2.28
N TYR A 153 -0.03 7.03 -2.03
CA TYR A 153 -1.02 6.71 -3.05
C TYR A 153 -2.43 6.73 -2.46
N SER A 154 -3.40 7.02 -3.30
CA SER A 154 -4.82 7.00 -2.98
C SER A 154 -5.46 5.84 -3.72
N VAL A 155 -6.09 4.93 -2.97
CA VAL A 155 -6.62 3.67 -3.52
C VAL A 155 -7.82 3.92 -4.41
N GLY A 156 -8.81 4.70 -3.95
CA GLY A 156 -10.03 4.98 -4.71
C GLY A 156 -9.78 5.79 -5.98
N THR A 157 -8.83 6.74 -5.94
CA THR A 157 -8.60 7.64 -7.08
C THR A 157 -7.42 7.23 -7.96
N GLY A 158 -6.58 6.28 -7.55
CA GLY A 158 -5.34 5.93 -8.24
C GLY A 158 -4.29 7.06 -8.28
N HIS A 159 -4.42 8.10 -7.46
CA HIS A 159 -3.42 9.18 -7.41
C HIS A 159 -2.15 8.68 -6.73
N VAL A 160 -0.99 8.99 -7.30
CA VAL A 160 0.31 8.64 -6.74
C VAL A 160 1.19 9.88 -6.59
N MET A 161 1.97 9.95 -5.49
CA MET A 161 2.98 10.98 -5.25
C MET A 161 4.23 10.37 -4.64
N ALA A 162 5.37 11.00 -4.89
CA ALA A 162 6.66 10.62 -4.33
C ALA A 162 7.28 11.78 -3.54
N GLY A 163 7.64 11.51 -2.30
CA GLY A 163 8.10 12.47 -1.30
C GLY A 163 7.13 12.57 -0.13
N PRO A 164 5.94 13.16 -0.29
CA PRO A 164 4.97 13.35 0.81
C PRO A 164 4.49 12.05 1.46
N TYR A 165 4.02 12.13 2.72
CA TYR A 165 3.45 10.98 3.44
C TYR A 165 2.00 10.68 3.05
N SER A 166 1.30 11.64 2.44
CA SER A 166 -0.04 11.46 1.89
C SER A 166 -0.20 12.26 0.60
N VAL A 167 -1.05 11.78 -0.32
CA VAL A 167 -1.37 12.48 -1.58
C VAL A 167 -1.94 13.87 -1.28
N ARG A 168 -2.85 13.95 -0.29
CA ARG A 168 -3.47 15.20 0.15
C ARG A 168 -2.43 16.22 0.63
N GLU A 169 -1.51 15.81 1.50
CA GLU A 169 -0.43 16.69 1.99
C GLU A 169 0.45 17.15 0.83
N GLY A 170 0.78 16.25 -0.10
CA GLY A 170 1.63 16.53 -1.24
C GLY A 170 1.04 17.57 -2.18
N VAL A 171 -0.22 17.37 -2.62
CA VAL A 171 -0.93 18.29 -3.51
C VAL A 171 -0.98 19.69 -2.90
N LEU A 172 -1.31 19.80 -1.62
CA LEU A 172 -1.42 21.10 -0.95
C LEU A 172 -0.07 21.77 -0.71
N SER A 173 0.98 20.99 -0.44
CA SER A 173 2.35 21.49 -0.37
C SER A 173 2.77 22.08 -1.72
N VAL A 174 2.44 21.41 -2.83
CA VAL A 174 2.70 21.91 -4.19
C VAL A 174 1.91 23.21 -4.47
N VAL A 175 0.61 23.27 -4.14
CA VAL A 175 -0.21 24.48 -4.29
C VAL A 175 0.38 25.65 -3.50
N PHE A 176 0.80 25.42 -2.26
CA PHE A 176 1.41 26.46 -1.43
C PHE A 176 2.73 26.96 -2.02
N LEU A 177 3.59 26.05 -2.48
CA LEU A 177 4.87 26.40 -3.13
C LEU A 177 4.66 27.15 -4.45
N LEU A 178 3.62 26.82 -5.23
CA LEU A 178 3.25 27.55 -6.44
C LEU A 178 2.92 29.01 -6.14
N LEU A 179 2.12 29.26 -5.09
CA LEU A 179 1.75 30.63 -4.68
C LEU A 179 2.94 31.45 -4.16
N LEU A 180 4.02 30.80 -3.70
CA LEU A 180 5.25 31.47 -3.28
C LEU A 180 6.16 31.87 -4.45
N THR A 181 6.08 31.19 -5.60
CA THR A 181 6.97 31.47 -6.75
C THR A 181 6.89 32.92 -7.27
N PRO A 182 5.71 33.56 -7.42
CA PRO A 182 5.63 34.95 -7.86
C PRO A 182 6.16 35.93 -6.81
N ALA A 183 6.02 35.62 -5.51
CA ALA A 183 6.58 36.43 -4.42
C ALA A 183 8.11 36.47 -4.50
N LEU A 184 8.75 35.32 -4.71
CA LEU A 184 10.20 35.19 -4.87
C LEU A 184 10.71 35.90 -6.13
N TRP A 185 9.99 35.76 -7.24
CA TRP A 185 10.31 36.46 -8.48
C TRP A 185 10.22 37.99 -8.33
N ALA A 186 9.17 38.48 -7.70
CA ALA A 186 9.01 39.91 -7.41
C ALA A 186 10.12 40.45 -6.48
N ALA A 187 10.49 39.68 -5.45
CA ALA A 187 11.57 40.04 -4.53
C ALA A 187 12.95 40.04 -5.21
N ALA A 188 13.19 39.11 -6.15
CA ALA A 188 14.43 39.05 -6.92
C ALA A 188 14.55 40.21 -7.92
N ARG A 189 13.47 40.56 -8.63
CA ARG A 189 13.43 41.75 -9.51
C ARG A 189 13.76 43.04 -8.77
N ARG A 190 13.37 43.13 -7.51
CA ARG A 190 13.66 44.26 -6.61
C ARG A 190 15.04 44.21 -5.95
N ARG A 191 15.86 43.20 -6.28
CA ARG A 191 17.22 43.00 -5.73
C ARG A 191 17.23 42.86 -4.20
N GLU A 192 16.15 42.38 -3.59
CA GLU A 192 16.11 42.12 -2.14
C GLU A 192 17.02 40.94 -1.77
N PHE A 193 17.20 39.99 -2.69
CA PHE A 193 18.16 38.89 -2.64
C PHE A 193 18.65 38.53 -4.05
N ALA A 194 19.77 37.80 -4.13
CA ALA A 194 20.28 37.23 -5.38
C ALA A 194 19.87 35.75 -5.47
N PRO A 195 19.01 35.36 -6.45
CA PRO A 195 18.65 33.96 -6.67
C PRO A 195 19.84 33.17 -7.24
N CYS A 196 19.89 31.87 -6.96
CA CYS A 196 20.83 30.96 -7.61
C CYS A 196 20.27 30.52 -8.97
N ARG A 197 21.14 30.16 -9.93
CA ARG A 197 20.73 29.76 -11.29
C ARG A 197 19.68 28.64 -11.28
N PHE A 198 19.86 27.63 -10.42
CA PHE A 198 18.89 26.54 -10.23
C PHE A 198 17.51 26.99 -9.73
N ALA A 199 17.44 28.05 -8.93
CA ALA A 199 16.15 28.54 -8.44
C ALA A 199 15.36 29.32 -9.50
N VAL A 200 16.04 29.98 -10.43
CA VAL A 200 15.39 30.64 -11.57
C VAL A 200 14.73 29.59 -12.47
N ALA A 201 15.42 28.48 -12.73
CA ALA A 201 14.84 27.33 -13.44
C ALA A 201 13.66 26.72 -12.65
N GLY A 202 13.80 26.59 -11.33
CA GLY A 202 12.74 26.08 -10.44
C GLY A 202 11.43 26.88 -10.50
N TRP A 203 11.47 28.19 -10.74
CA TRP A 203 10.26 29.01 -10.90
C TRP A 203 9.44 28.68 -12.15
N VAL A 204 10.05 28.05 -13.16
CA VAL A 204 9.36 27.55 -14.36
C VAL A 204 9.02 26.07 -14.23
N VAL A 205 9.95 25.27 -13.69
CA VAL A 205 9.78 23.83 -13.53
C VAL A 205 8.65 23.49 -12.55
N LEU A 206 8.49 24.24 -11.45
CA LEU A 206 7.42 23.99 -10.48
C LEU A 206 6.01 24.14 -11.10
N PRO A 207 5.63 25.27 -11.73
CA PRO A 207 4.31 25.42 -12.35
C PRO A 207 4.08 24.48 -13.52
N VAL A 208 5.07 24.31 -14.41
CA VAL A 208 4.92 23.40 -15.57
C VAL A 208 4.80 21.95 -15.09
N GLY A 209 5.64 21.53 -14.14
CA GLY A 209 5.60 20.18 -13.58
C GLY A 209 4.30 19.91 -12.80
N ALA A 210 3.80 20.89 -12.05
CA ALA A 210 2.53 20.75 -11.34
C ALA A 210 1.33 20.68 -12.30
N LEU A 211 1.37 21.46 -13.40
CA LEU A 211 0.37 21.38 -14.46
C LEU A 211 0.38 20.01 -15.14
N LEU A 212 1.57 19.53 -15.55
CA LEU A 212 1.74 18.20 -16.13
C LEU A 212 1.27 17.11 -15.17
N TYR A 213 1.62 17.21 -13.89
CA TYR A 213 1.19 16.27 -12.87
C TYR A 213 -0.33 16.26 -12.73
N GLY A 214 -0.98 17.43 -12.73
CA GLY A 214 -2.43 17.56 -12.70
C GLY A 214 -3.12 17.00 -13.94
N CYS A 215 -2.55 17.18 -15.14
CA CYS A 215 -3.09 16.66 -16.39
C CYS A 215 -2.94 15.13 -16.53
N LEU A 216 -1.84 14.56 -16.02
CA LEU A 216 -1.55 13.12 -16.07
C LEU A 216 -2.20 12.35 -14.92
N SER A 217 -2.63 13.06 -13.88
CA SER A 217 -3.30 12.45 -12.74
C SER A 217 -4.73 12.03 -13.11
N PRO A 218 -5.23 10.90 -12.55
CA PRO A 218 -6.65 10.55 -12.65
C PRO A 218 -7.51 11.69 -12.11
N ARG A 219 -8.76 11.80 -12.60
CA ARG A 219 -9.68 12.84 -12.10
C ARG A 219 -9.84 12.65 -10.58
N PRO A 220 -9.60 13.69 -9.77
CA PRO A 220 -9.79 13.57 -8.33
C PRO A 220 -11.27 13.30 -8.06
N GLU A 221 -11.57 12.21 -7.36
CA GLU A 221 -12.88 12.08 -6.75
C GLU A 221 -13.04 13.24 -5.77
N LEU A 222 -14.07 14.06 -5.98
CA LEU A 222 -14.40 15.19 -5.11
C LEU A 222 -14.59 14.76 -3.65
N GLU A 223 -14.88 13.48 -3.41
CA GLU A 223 -14.99 12.87 -2.09
C GLU A 223 -13.66 12.83 -1.33
N ALA A 224 -12.53 12.55 -1.99
CA ALA A 224 -11.19 12.56 -1.39
C ALA A 224 -10.74 13.99 -0.98
N LEU A 225 -11.39 15.00 -1.57
CA LEU A 225 -11.19 16.41 -1.25
C LEU A 225 -12.24 16.95 -0.26
N ARG A 226 -13.06 16.13 0.38
CA ARG A 226 -14.00 16.63 1.40
C ARG A 226 -13.25 17.24 2.60
N PRO A 227 -13.70 18.39 3.12
CA PRO A 227 -13.10 19.00 4.31
C PRO A 227 -13.24 18.05 5.50
N ALA A 228 -12.24 17.99 6.36
CA ALA A 228 -12.39 17.32 7.64
C ALA A 228 -13.44 18.09 8.46
N HIS A 229 -14.53 17.45 8.86
CA HIS A 229 -15.56 18.08 9.70
C HIS A 229 -15.12 18.18 11.17
N ILE A 230 -14.23 17.28 11.60
CA ILE A 230 -13.67 17.18 12.97
C ILE A 230 -13.16 18.52 13.55
N PRO A 231 -12.35 19.34 12.85
CA PRO A 231 -11.89 20.64 13.36
C PRO A 231 -13.02 21.64 13.64
N PHE A 232 -14.20 21.46 13.06
CA PHE A 232 -15.36 22.34 13.27
C PHE A 232 -16.33 21.83 14.35
N LEU A 233 -16.07 20.65 14.93
CA LEU A 233 -16.84 20.12 16.04
C LEU A 233 -16.30 20.66 17.37
N LEU A 234 -17.15 20.70 18.40
CA LEU A 234 -16.71 21.00 19.76
C LEU A 234 -15.85 19.83 20.29
N PRO A 235 -14.67 20.10 20.91
CA PRO A 235 -14.11 21.42 21.25
C PRO A 235 -13.06 21.94 20.25
N GLY A 236 -12.80 21.23 19.14
CA GLY A 236 -11.80 21.58 18.12
C GLY A 236 -11.96 22.99 17.52
N VAL A 237 -13.20 23.48 17.43
CA VAL A 237 -13.53 24.82 16.94
C VAL A 237 -12.80 25.94 17.69
N PHE A 238 -12.50 25.77 18.99
CA PHE A 238 -11.76 26.75 19.78
C PHE A 238 -10.31 26.88 19.29
N ALA A 239 -9.64 25.75 19.05
CA ALA A 239 -8.27 25.73 18.55
C ALA A 239 -8.19 26.32 17.14
N VAL A 240 -9.17 26.01 16.28
CA VAL A 240 -9.28 26.59 14.92
C VAL A 240 -9.48 28.10 14.98
N THR A 241 -10.35 28.59 15.87
CA THR A 241 -10.61 30.03 16.01
C THR A 241 -9.35 30.78 16.46
N VAL A 242 -8.60 30.25 17.43
CA VAL A 242 -7.33 30.82 17.89
C VAL A 242 -6.27 30.79 16.78
N PHE A 243 -6.23 29.72 15.99
CA PHE A 243 -5.34 29.61 14.83
C PHE A 243 -5.68 30.65 13.76
N LEU A 244 -6.95 30.79 13.38
CA LEU A 244 -7.43 31.79 12.41
C LEU A 244 -7.11 33.21 12.89
N TRP A 245 -7.29 33.49 14.18
CA TRP A 245 -6.90 34.76 14.78
C TRP A 245 -5.40 35.04 14.63
N ALA A 246 -4.55 34.04 14.89
CA ALA A 246 -3.10 34.19 14.73
C ALA A 246 -2.72 34.48 13.27
N VAL A 247 -3.33 33.80 12.30
CA VAL A 247 -3.07 34.05 10.87
C VAL A 247 -3.55 35.44 10.44
N ALA A 248 -4.74 35.87 10.89
CA ALA A 248 -5.22 37.23 10.64
C ALA A 248 -4.26 38.29 11.17
N ARG A 249 -3.65 38.06 12.35
CA ARG A 249 -2.62 38.97 12.90
C ARG A 249 -1.33 38.99 12.08
N ILE A 250 -0.90 37.85 11.53
CA ILE A 250 0.25 37.79 10.63
C ILE A 250 -0.05 38.59 9.35
N ALA A 251 -1.23 38.41 8.76
CA ALA A 251 -1.66 39.14 7.58
C ALA A 251 -1.72 40.66 7.85
N ALA A 252 -2.28 41.06 9.00
CA ALA A 252 -2.31 42.47 9.42
C ALA A 252 -0.90 43.07 9.57
N LYS A 253 0.05 42.32 10.13
CA LYS A 253 1.45 42.79 10.24
C LYS A 253 2.13 42.94 8.89
N LEU A 254 1.90 42.00 7.98
CA LEU A 254 2.36 42.14 6.60
C LEU A 254 1.73 43.35 5.92
N TRP A 255 0.45 43.63 6.16
CA TRP A 255 -0.26 44.78 5.59
C TRP A 255 0.33 46.09 6.08
N VAL A 256 0.62 46.20 7.39
CA VAL A 256 1.32 47.38 7.92
C VAL A 256 2.72 47.48 7.30
N ALA A 257 3.42 46.34 7.15
CA ALA A 257 4.73 46.30 6.52
C ALA A 257 4.71 46.64 5.02
N ARG A 258 3.55 46.76 4.35
CA ARG A 258 3.43 47.14 2.93
C ARG A 258 4.11 48.47 2.61
N GLN A 259 4.20 49.37 3.58
CA GLN A 259 4.89 50.67 3.43
C GLN A 259 6.40 50.50 3.21
N PHE A 260 6.96 49.36 3.62
CA PHE A 260 8.38 49.01 3.54
C PHE A 260 8.65 47.78 2.67
N LEU A 261 7.62 47.27 1.99
CA LEU A 261 7.65 46.07 1.16
C LEU A 261 7.15 46.44 -0.25
N GLY A 262 7.64 45.73 -1.26
CA GLY A 262 7.11 45.92 -2.60
C GLY A 262 5.65 45.47 -2.71
N PRO A 263 4.75 46.22 -3.38
CA PRO A 263 3.33 45.86 -3.51
C PRO A 263 3.10 44.42 -4.01
N GLY A 264 3.94 43.92 -4.94
CA GLY A 264 3.85 42.55 -5.45
C GLY A 264 4.27 41.47 -4.44
N VAL A 265 5.29 41.71 -3.60
CA VAL A 265 5.78 40.69 -2.65
C VAL A 265 4.78 40.46 -1.53
N TYR A 266 4.17 41.54 -1.04
CA TYR A 266 3.15 41.49 0.00
C TYR A 266 1.90 40.71 -0.45
N ALA A 267 1.36 41.02 -1.63
CA ALA A 267 0.11 40.41 -2.10
C ALA A 267 0.23 38.88 -2.24
N TRP A 268 1.34 38.39 -2.78
CA TRP A 268 1.58 36.96 -2.93
C TRP A 268 1.85 36.24 -1.61
N LEU A 269 2.52 36.89 -0.65
CA LEU A 269 2.70 36.33 0.70
C LEU A 269 1.37 36.21 1.46
N VAL A 270 0.45 37.17 1.28
CA VAL A 270 -0.89 37.09 1.85
C VAL A 270 -1.76 36.05 1.15
N ALA A 271 -1.66 35.93 -0.17
CA ALA A 271 -2.32 34.84 -0.91
C ALA A 271 -1.82 33.45 -0.44
N ALA A 272 -0.51 33.30 -0.24
CA ALA A 272 0.07 32.07 0.32
C ALA A 272 -0.43 31.81 1.74
N LEU A 273 -0.51 32.83 2.61
CA LEU A 273 -1.10 32.69 3.95
C LEU A 273 -2.57 32.26 3.91
N ALA A 274 -3.38 32.87 3.05
CA ALA A 274 -4.79 32.53 2.88
C ALA A 274 -4.96 31.08 2.40
N ALA A 275 -4.17 30.66 1.42
CA ALA A 275 -4.15 29.27 0.98
C ALA A 275 -3.67 28.33 2.09
N GLY A 276 -2.67 28.73 2.89
CA GLY A 276 -2.21 27.97 4.06
C GLY A 276 -3.27 27.78 5.13
N VAL A 277 -4.15 28.77 5.33
CA VAL A 277 -5.33 28.66 6.22
C VAL A 277 -6.32 27.66 5.66
N VAL A 278 -6.67 27.78 4.38
CA VAL A 278 -7.57 26.84 3.71
C VAL A 278 -7.00 25.44 3.87
N VAL A 279 -5.73 25.21 3.56
CA VAL A 279 -5.03 23.92 3.72
C VAL A 279 -5.07 23.41 5.16
N ALA A 280 -4.70 24.22 6.14
CA ALA A 280 -4.60 23.80 7.55
C ALA A 280 -5.97 23.44 8.14
N VAL A 281 -7.03 24.14 7.73
CA VAL A 281 -8.41 23.87 8.15
C VAL A 281 -9.00 22.69 7.37
N TRP A 282 -8.67 22.56 6.09
CA TRP A 282 -9.17 21.51 5.21
C TRP A 282 -8.53 20.15 5.53
N CYS A 283 -7.29 20.08 6.02
CA CYS A 283 -6.52 18.85 6.27
C CYS A 283 -6.42 18.35 7.71
N ALA A 284 -7.16 18.93 8.65
CA ALA A 284 -7.06 18.55 10.05
C ALA A 284 -7.35 17.04 10.27
N PRO A 285 -6.72 16.38 11.26
CA PRO A 285 -6.54 16.94 12.60
C PRO A 285 -5.20 17.62 12.94
N MET A 286 -4.13 17.49 12.14
CA MET A 286 -2.84 18.17 12.43
C MET A 286 -2.11 18.66 11.17
N PRO A 287 -1.76 19.97 11.06
CA PRO A 287 -0.92 20.46 9.97
C PRO A 287 0.52 19.94 10.12
N THR A 288 1.19 19.69 9.00
CA THR A 288 2.56 19.19 9.02
C THR A 288 3.55 20.27 9.42
N ALA A 289 4.71 19.86 9.95
CA ALA A 289 5.72 20.79 10.45
C ALA A 289 6.21 21.79 9.39
N GLY A 290 6.14 21.42 8.10
CA GLY A 290 6.44 22.29 6.97
C GLY A 290 5.52 23.51 6.89
N PHE A 291 4.20 23.32 7.03
CA PHE A 291 3.25 24.43 6.98
C PHE A 291 3.43 25.42 8.14
N ILE A 292 3.65 24.90 9.36
CA ILE A 292 3.89 25.73 10.55
C ILE A 292 5.20 26.51 10.43
N PHE A 293 6.24 25.89 9.88
CA PHE A 293 7.50 26.55 9.58
C PHE A 293 7.34 27.68 8.55
N LEU A 294 6.59 27.45 7.46
CA LEU A 294 6.32 28.49 6.46
C LEU A 294 5.55 29.66 7.06
N LEU A 295 4.52 29.38 7.88
CA LEU A 295 3.77 30.38 8.62
C LEU A 295 4.70 31.23 9.51
N ALA A 296 5.62 30.58 10.21
CA ALA A 296 6.60 31.22 11.08
C ALA A 296 7.59 32.11 10.31
N ILE A 297 8.07 31.65 9.15
CA ILE A 297 8.96 32.43 8.29
C ILE A 297 8.25 33.67 7.74
N VAL A 298 7.01 33.51 7.27
CA VAL A 298 6.22 34.63 6.74
C VAL A 298 5.90 35.64 7.85
N ALA A 299 5.61 35.18 9.06
CA ALA A 299 5.45 36.03 10.24
C ALA A 299 6.75 36.77 10.61
N GLY A 300 7.91 36.11 10.52
CA GLY A 300 9.21 36.74 10.71
C GLY A 300 9.53 37.80 9.66
N TYR A 301 9.08 37.62 8.42
CA TYR A 301 9.29 38.57 7.32
C TYR A 301 8.64 39.94 7.57
N GLY A 302 7.47 39.94 8.20
CA GLY A 302 6.70 41.14 8.55
C GLY A 302 7.27 41.95 9.72
N GLN A 303 8.31 41.47 10.41
CA GLN A 303 8.88 42.18 11.56
C GLN A 303 9.83 43.34 11.16
N PRO A 304 9.91 44.41 11.97
CA PRO A 304 10.81 45.54 11.72
C PRO A 304 12.30 45.17 11.87
N ARG A 305 13.15 45.89 11.11
CA ARG A 305 14.54 45.53 10.73
C ARG A 305 15.50 45.26 11.91
N VAL A 306 16.35 44.24 11.75
CA VAL A 306 17.72 44.21 12.32
C VAL A 306 18.71 43.99 11.17
N ALA A 307 19.78 44.80 11.12
CA ALA A 307 20.71 44.88 10.00
C ALA A 307 21.59 43.62 9.82
N ALA A 308 21.93 43.39 8.53
CA ALA A 308 22.80 42.41 7.90
C ALA A 308 23.68 41.47 8.78
N GLY A 309 23.27 40.20 8.83
CA GLY A 309 24.19 39.06 8.94
C GLY A 309 24.62 38.59 7.54
N THR A 310 25.93 38.54 7.29
CA THR A 310 26.49 37.96 6.07
C THR A 310 26.09 36.49 5.91
N SER A 311 25.69 36.16 4.68
CA SER A 311 25.46 34.80 4.16
C SER A 311 26.48 33.79 4.69
N ALA A 312 26.04 32.76 5.43
CA ALA A 312 26.90 31.65 5.80
C ALA A 312 27.41 30.93 4.53
N ARG A 313 28.72 30.64 4.46
CA ARG A 313 29.36 29.92 3.34
C ARG A 313 29.09 28.41 3.35
N PHE A 314 28.38 27.90 4.35
CA PHE A 314 28.13 26.47 4.60
C PHE A 314 26.92 25.88 3.87
N VAL A 315 26.17 26.70 3.15
CA VAL A 315 24.95 26.32 2.42
C VAL A 315 25.16 25.17 1.40
N PRO A 316 26.19 25.20 0.52
CA PRO A 316 26.36 24.13 -0.48
C PRO A 316 26.70 22.77 0.13
N ILE A 317 27.47 22.75 1.24
CA ILE A 317 27.84 21.50 1.93
C ILE A 317 26.59 20.83 2.54
N MET A 318 25.70 21.62 3.14
CA MET A 318 24.46 21.09 3.72
C MET A 318 23.46 20.63 2.65
N ILE A 319 23.36 21.35 1.52
CA ILE A 319 22.56 20.89 0.37
C ILE A 319 23.13 19.59 -0.18
N ALA A 320 24.45 19.47 -0.33
CA ALA A 320 25.09 18.23 -0.76
C ALA A 320 24.83 17.09 0.22
N LEU A 321 24.89 17.35 1.54
CA LEU A 321 24.58 16.37 2.57
C LEU A 321 23.11 15.91 2.48
N VAL A 322 22.15 16.84 2.38
CA VAL A 322 20.73 16.48 2.25
C VAL A 322 20.46 15.78 0.92
N ALA A 323 21.03 16.26 -0.18
CA ALA A 323 20.89 15.63 -1.48
C ALA A 323 21.49 14.22 -1.45
N SER A 324 22.66 14.02 -0.83
CA SER A 324 23.26 12.70 -0.69
C SER A 324 22.41 11.77 0.18
N LEU A 325 21.83 12.26 1.29
CA LEU A 325 20.92 11.49 2.15
C LEU A 325 19.60 11.18 1.42
N ALA A 326 19.06 12.13 0.66
CA ALA A 326 17.87 11.93 -0.15
C ALA A 326 18.14 10.93 -1.28
N THR A 327 19.26 11.06 -2.00
CA THR A 327 19.69 10.09 -3.02
C THR A 327 19.93 8.72 -2.42
N VAL A 328 20.60 8.64 -1.27
CA VAL A 328 20.76 7.40 -0.50
C VAL A 328 19.39 6.84 -0.12
N ASN A 329 18.43 7.64 0.37
CA ASN A 329 17.11 7.12 0.70
C ASN A 329 16.30 6.67 -0.52
N ILE A 330 16.37 7.43 -1.62
CA ILE A 330 15.77 7.07 -2.91
C ILE A 330 16.38 5.74 -3.42
N MET A 331 17.67 5.51 -3.21
CA MET A 331 18.40 4.32 -3.68
C MET A 331 18.34 3.12 -2.72
N LEU A 332 18.38 3.36 -1.41
CA LEU A 332 18.69 2.35 -0.39
C LEU A 332 17.54 2.02 0.55
N THR A 333 16.47 2.82 0.61
CA THR A 333 15.23 2.44 1.33
C THR A 333 15.51 1.63 2.61
N LEU A 334 16.17 2.28 3.59
CA LEU A 334 16.51 1.73 4.90
C LEU A 334 15.29 1.01 5.54
N PRO A 335 15.48 0.10 6.50
CA PRO A 335 14.38 -0.63 7.15
C PRO A 335 13.23 0.30 7.55
N GLY A 336 12.14 0.23 6.79
CA GLY A 336 10.94 1.05 6.96
C GLY A 336 10.50 1.95 5.80
N ASP A 337 11.03 1.80 4.58
CA ASP A 337 10.56 2.52 3.38
C ASP A 337 10.43 1.57 2.18
N PRO A 338 9.92 1.99 1.01
CA PRO A 338 8.54 2.11 0.53
C PRO A 338 7.76 0.78 0.45
N ARG A 339 8.27 -0.26 1.12
CA ARG A 339 7.76 -1.62 1.25
C ARG A 339 6.86 -1.80 2.48
N ASN A 340 6.25 -0.71 2.95
CA ASN A 340 5.43 -0.68 4.17
C ASN A 340 4.04 -1.29 3.97
N TYR A 341 3.79 -1.91 2.82
CA TYR A 341 2.59 -2.72 2.58
C TYR A 341 2.50 -3.86 3.61
N GLU A 342 3.62 -4.35 4.13
CA GLU A 342 3.63 -5.34 5.22
C GLU A 342 3.03 -4.77 6.51
N ARG A 343 3.47 -3.58 6.95
CA ARG A 343 2.91 -2.95 8.15
C ARG A 343 1.43 -2.63 7.97
N PHE A 344 1.05 -2.18 6.78
CA PHE A 344 -0.35 -1.94 6.45
C PHE A 344 -1.16 -3.24 6.45
N ALA A 345 -0.67 -4.30 5.80
CA ALA A 345 -1.34 -5.59 5.75
C ALA A 345 -1.52 -6.19 7.15
N ARG A 346 -0.50 -6.09 8.02
CA ARG A 346 -0.61 -6.48 9.43
C ARG A 346 -1.65 -5.66 10.18
N ALA A 347 -1.67 -4.34 10.00
CA ALA A 347 -2.66 -3.47 10.64
C ALA A 347 -4.07 -3.80 10.15
N ALA A 348 -4.26 -4.01 8.84
CA ALA A 348 -5.53 -4.35 8.23
C ALA A 348 -6.05 -5.73 8.66
N LEU A 349 -5.18 -6.73 8.79
CA LEU A 349 -5.52 -8.03 9.37
C LEU A 349 -5.94 -7.90 10.83
N ALA A 350 -5.30 -7.01 11.60
CA ALA A 350 -5.68 -6.76 12.99
C ALA A 350 -7.00 -5.96 13.14
N THR A 351 -7.32 -5.08 12.18
CA THR A 351 -8.55 -4.26 12.20
C THR A 351 -9.71 -4.85 11.39
N GLY A 352 -9.50 -5.98 10.69
CA GLY A 352 -10.51 -6.62 9.84
C GLY A 352 -10.83 -5.88 8.54
N THR A 353 -10.01 -4.91 8.13
CA THR A 353 -10.22 -4.10 6.91
C THR A 353 -9.53 -4.75 5.70
N THR A 354 -9.98 -5.95 5.33
CA THR A 354 -9.32 -6.84 4.33
C THR A 354 -9.42 -6.34 2.89
N ASP A 355 -10.52 -5.68 2.52
CA ASP A 355 -10.72 -5.18 1.14
C ASP A 355 -9.72 -4.11 0.75
N GLU A 356 -9.50 -3.12 1.63
CA GLU A 356 -8.51 -2.07 1.39
C GLU A 356 -7.09 -2.66 1.31
N ALA A 357 -6.80 -3.70 2.09
CA ALA A 357 -5.50 -4.40 2.02
C ALA A 357 -5.31 -5.16 0.71
N ARG A 358 -6.36 -5.82 0.20
CA ARG A 358 -6.31 -6.50 -1.10
C ARG A 358 -6.03 -5.53 -2.24
N GLU A 359 -6.72 -4.40 -2.31
CA GLU A 359 -6.50 -3.42 -3.39
C GLU A 359 -5.08 -2.84 -3.35
N ARG A 360 -4.60 -2.53 -2.15
CA ARG A 360 -3.25 -2.00 -1.92
C ARG A 360 -2.17 -3.02 -2.28
N LEU A 361 -2.32 -4.29 -1.89
CA LEU A 361 -1.40 -5.36 -2.28
C LEU A 361 -1.50 -5.65 -3.78
N GLY A 362 -2.69 -5.53 -4.39
CA GLY A 362 -2.89 -5.60 -5.83
C GLY A 362 -2.12 -4.53 -6.59
N PHE A 363 -2.07 -3.30 -6.08
CA PHE A 363 -1.23 -2.24 -6.63
C PHE A 363 0.27 -2.58 -6.53
N VAL A 364 0.72 -3.14 -5.39
CA VAL A 364 2.11 -3.63 -5.26
C VAL A 364 2.41 -4.71 -6.29
N LYS A 365 1.51 -5.67 -6.50
CA LYS A 365 1.67 -6.74 -7.51
C LYS A 365 1.67 -6.21 -8.95
N LYS A 366 1.01 -5.08 -9.25
CA LYS A 366 1.08 -4.43 -10.57
C LYS A 366 2.47 -3.84 -10.82
N LEU A 367 3.10 -3.26 -9.81
CA LEU A 367 4.44 -2.65 -9.90
C LEU A 367 5.57 -3.69 -9.80
N ALA A 368 5.38 -4.71 -8.95
CA ALA A 368 6.32 -5.79 -8.71
C ALA A 368 5.60 -7.16 -8.75
N PRO A 369 5.37 -7.72 -9.95
CA PRO A 369 4.65 -8.99 -10.11
C PRO A 369 5.33 -10.18 -9.43
N THR A 370 6.65 -10.13 -9.24
CA THR A 370 7.45 -11.19 -8.62
C THR A 370 7.55 -11.07 -7.09
N GLU A 371 6.85 -10.11 -6.48
CA GLU A 371 6.92 -9.87 -5.05
C GLU A 371 6.19 -10.95 -4.25
N THR A 372 6.96 -11.86 -3.65
CA THR A 372 6.47 -13.04 -2.93
C THR A 372 5.93 -12.70 -1.53
N ARG A 373 6.51 -11.70 -0.87
CA ARG A 373 6.05 -11.26 0.45
C ARG A 373 4.67 -10.57 0.38
N ALA A 374 4.33 -9.95 -0.75
CA ALA A 374 2.97 -9.48 -1.01
C ALA A 374 1.99 -10.65 -1.19
N ASP A 375 2.39 -11.71 -1.90
CA ASP A 375 1.57 -12.92 -2.05
C ASP A 375 1.28 -13.57 -0.69
N TYR A 376 2.25 -13.60 0.23
CA TYR A 376 2.04 -14.10 1.60
C TYR A 376 0.91 -13.34 2.32
N TYR A 377 0.89 -12.01 2.27
CA TYR A 377 -0.17 -11.23 2.91
C TYR A 377 -1.51 -11.34 2.20
N ILE A 378 -1.53 -11.50 0.87
CA ILE A 378 -2.76 -11.81 0.12
C ILE A 378 -3.32 -13.17 0.56
N ALA A 379 -2.46 -14.18 0.73
CA ALA A 379 -2.86 -15.50 1.23
C ALA A 379 -3.46 -15.41 2.64
N ARG A 380 -2.86 -14.61 3.54
CA ARG A 380 -3.41 -14.34 4.88
C ARG A 380 -4.77 -13.64 4.85
N ILE A 381 -4.98 -12.72 3.91
CA ILE A 381 -6.28 -12.07 3.74
C ILE A 381 -7.34 -13.09 3.32
N HIS A 382 -7.04 -13.96 2.35
CA HIS A 382 -7.96 -15.05 1.98
C HIS A 382 -8.23 -16.01 3.15
N LEU A 383 -7.21 -16.28 3.96
CA LEU A 383 -7.37 -17.08 5.17
C LEU A 383 -8.26 -16.40 6.20
N ALA A 384 -8.13 -15.07 6.39
CA ALA A 384 -8.98 -14.26 7.27
C ALA A 384 -10.45 -14.26 6.83
N GLU A 385 -10.70 -14.28 5.54
CA GLU A 385 -12.05 -14.34 4.94
C GLU A 385 -12.65 -15.76 4.90
N GLY A 386 -11.91 -16.79 5.32
CA GLY A 386 -12.37 -18.18 5.33
C GLY A 386 -12.21 -18.92 4.00
N ASN A 387 -11.62 -18.30 2.97
CA ASN A 387 -11.38 -18.96 1.68
C ASN A 387 -10.05 -19.74 1.70
N LEU A 388 -10.09 -20.97 2.23
CA LEU A 388 -8.92 -21.83 2.41
C LEU A 388 -8.25 -22.21 1.08
N ALA A 389 -9.03 -22.50 0.03
CA ALA A 389 -8.50 -22.90 -1.26
C ALA A 389 -7.70 -21.78 -1.95
N ALA A 390 -8.24 -20.55 -1.94
CA ALA A 390 -7.53 -19.38 -2.47
C ALA A 390 -6.29 -19.05 -1.63
N ALA A 391 -6.39 -19.19 -0.30
CA ALA A 391 -5.25 -18.98 0.61
C ALA A 391 -4.09 -19.94 0.28
N ALA A 392 -4.35 -21.24 0.15
CA ALA A 392 -3.32 -22.24 -0.20
C ALA A 392 -2.64 -21.92 -1.54
N LYS A 393 -3.44 -21.60 -2.57
CA LYS A 393 -2.96 -21.31 -3.93
C LYS A 393 -2.04 -20.10 -3.96
N VAL A 394 -2.42 -19.02 -3.28
CA VAL A 394 -1.58 -17.80 -3.23
C VAL A 394 -0.37 -18.02 -2.31
N PHE A 395 -0.52 -18.78 -1.21
CA PHE A 395 0.58 -19.14 -0.33
C PHE A 395 1.68 -19.92 -1.07
N ALA A 396 1.32 -20.90 -1.90
CA ALA A 396 2.29 -21.62 -2.72
C ALA A 396 3.08 -20.71 -3.68
N ARG A 397 2.44 -19.64 -4.20
CA ARG A 397 3.14 -18.63 -5.01
C ARG A 397 4.13 -17.80 -4.18
N SER A 398 3.81 -17.54 -2.90
CA SER A 398 4.67 -16.78 -1.99
C SER A 398 5.99 -17.50 -1.64
N LEU A 399 6.06 -18.82 -1.86
CA LEU A 399 7.25 -19.63 -1.56
C LEU A 399 8.16 -19.84 -2.76
N ARG A 400 7.77 -19.39 -3.97
CA ARG A 400 8.58 -19.55 -5.17
C ARG A 400 9.88 -18.73 -5.09
N ASP A 401 10.94 -19.29 -5.66
CA ASP A 401 12.20 -18.56 -5.78
C ASP A 401 12.11 -17.56 -6.95
N THR A 402 12.23 -16.26 -6.66
CA THR A 402 12.24 -15.17 -7.63
C THR A 402 13.46 -14.27 -7.42
N HIS A 403 14.08 -13.83 -8.51
CA HIS A 403 15.33 -13.05 -8.47
C HIS A 403 15.11 -11.55 -8.21
N THR A 404 13.91 -11.03 -8.45
CA THR A 404 13.56 -9.61 -8.29
C THR A 404 12.55 -9.45 -7.16
N ARG A 405 13.01 -9.02 -5.97
CA ARG A 405 12.13 -8.84 -4.81
C ARG A 405 12.41 -7.54 -4.07
N LEU A 406 11.33 -6.97 -3.53
CA LEU A 406 11.33 -5.83 -2.63
C LEU A 406 11.61 -6.32 -1.20
N LEU A 407 10.78 -7.18 -0.62
CA LEU A 407 11.03 -7.72 0.73
C LEU A 407 11.64 -9.13 0.68
N PRO A 408 12.34 -9.55 1.75
CA PRO A 408 12.74 -10.94 1.88
C PRO A 408 11.49 -11.85 1.89
N PRO A 409 11.61 -13.09 1.40
CA PRO A 409 10.54 -14.08 1.46
C PRO A 409 10.03 -14.31 2.89
N PRO A 410 8.84 -14.90 3.07
CA PRO A 410 8.40 -15.37 4.38
C PRO A 410 9.47 -16.27 5.02
N ASP A 411 9.81 -15.97 6.27
CA ASP A 411 10.75 -16.78 7.05
C ASP A 411 10.04 -18.00 7.65
N ALA A 412 10.81 -18.90 8.26
CA ALA A 412 10.25 -20.12 8.84
C ALA A 412 9.18 -19.84 9.92
N ALA A 413 9.29 -18.72 10.63
CA ALA A 413 8.31 -18.32 11.64
C ALA A 413 6.97 -17.91 11.00
N LEU A 414 7.00 -17.09 9.94
CA LEU A 414 5.79 -16.67 9.23
C LEU A 414 5.12 -17.81 8.47
N ILE A 415 5.92 -18.76 7.96
CA ILE A 415 5.43 -20.01 7.37
C ILE A 415 4.71 -20.84 8.44
N ALA A 416 5.30 -21.00 9.62
CA ALA A 416 4.67 -21.73 10.73
C ALA A 416 3.37 -21.05 11.18
N GLU A 417 3.37 -19.72 11.37
CA GLU A 417 2.18 -18.94 11.74
C GLU A 417 1.02 -19.17 10.75
N PHE A 418 1.31 -19.13 9.44
CA PHE A 418 0.29 -19.36 8.42
C PHE A 418 -0.26 -20.79 8.46
N LEU A 419 0.61 -21.80 8.61
CA LEU A 419 0.20 -23.20 8.68
C LEU A 419 -0.62 -23.49 9.94
N ASP A 420 -0.28 -22.89 11.08
CA ASP A 420 -1.01 -23.07 12.33
C ASP A 420 -2.41 -22.42 12.24
N GLU A 421 -2.51 -21.19 11.72
CA GLU A 421 -3.80 -20.51 11.51
C GLU A 421 -4.67 -21.27 10.49
N MET A 422 -4.06 -21.84 9.44
CA MET A 422 -4.76 -22.64 8.45
C MET A 422 -5.26 -23.97 9.01
N ARG A 423 -4.47 -24.62 9.88
CA ARG A 423 -4.87 -25.84 10.59
C ARG A 423 -6.05 -25.59 11.52
N GLU A 424 -6.01 -24.49 12.27
CA GLU A 424 -7.09 -24.12 13.18
C GLU A 424 -8.40 -23.91 12.40
N LYS A 425 -8.36 -23.11 11.32
CA LYS A 425 -9.54 -22.86 10.50
C LYS A 425 -10.03 -24.09 9.74
N SER A 426 -9.15 -24.95 9.26
CA SER A 426 -9.55 -26.21 8.61
C SER A 426 -10.17 -27.17 9.62
N SER A 427 -9.64 -27.26 10.84
CA SER A 427 -10.16 -28.16 11.88
C SER A 427 -11.57 -27.78 12.34
N ALA A 428 -11.92 -26.49 12.29
CA ALA A 428 -13.24 -25.97 12.63
C ALA A 428 -14.32 -26.33 11.59
N LEU A 429 -13.93 -26.72 10.37
CA LEU A 429 -14.86 -27.12 9.32
C LEU A 429 -15.22 -28.62 9.42
N PRO A 430 -16.45 -29.01 9.00
CA PRO A 430 -16.82 -30.41 8.80
C PRO A 430 -15.88 -31.09 7.80
N GLU A 431 -15.61 -32.38 7.96
CA GLU A 431 -14.61 -33.15 7.20
C GLU A 431 -14.71 -32.97 5.67
N GLN A 432 -15.93 -33.02 5.13
CA GLN A 432 -16.23 -32.82 3.70
C GLN A 432 -15.98 -31.37 3.20
N ALA A 433 -16.04 -30.39 4.11
CA ALA A 433 -15.80 -28.97 3.82
C ALA A 433 -14.34 -28.55 4.04
N ARG A 434 -13.51 -29.38 4.68
CA ARG A 434 -12.08 -29.08 4.92
C ARG A 434 -11.28 -28.99 3.62
N GLY A 435 -11.67 -29.78 2.62
CA GLY A 435 -10.96 -29.92 1.35
C GLY A 435 -9.49 -30.33 1.53
N LEU A 436 -8.67 -30.09 0.50
CA LEU A 436 -7.23 -30.43 0.48
C LEU A 436 -6.32 -29.20 0.65
N ALA A 437 -6.86 -28.08 1.12
CA ALA A 437 -6.15 -26.80 1.11
C ALA A 437 -4.95 -26.77 2.09
N TYR A 438 -5.08 -27.45 3.24
CA TYR A 438 -4.01 -27.50 4.24
C TYR A 438 -2.84 -28.38 3.77
N GLU A 439 -3.15 -29.53 3.19
CA GLU A 439 -2.18 -30.48 2.63
C GLU A 439 -1.41 -29.85 1.46
N LYS A 440 -2.11 -29.08 0.60
CA LYS A 440 -1.46 -28.24 -0.43
C LYS A 440 -0.46 -27.24 0.16
N ALA A 441 -0.84 -26.55 1.23
CA ALA A 441 0.03 -25.57 1.88
C ALA A 441 1.27 -26.23 2.52
N LEU A 442 1.11 -27.43 3.10
CA LEU A 442 2.21 -28.23 3.66
C LEU A 442 3.20 -28.67 2.57
N ILE A 443 2.71 -29.18 1.43
CA ILE A 443 3.55 -29.57 0.29
C ILE A 443 4.32 -28.36 -0.23
N ALA A 444 3.64 -27.22 -0.43
CA ALA A 444 4.28 -26.00 -0.89
C ALA A 444 5.38 -25.50 0.07
N ALA A 445 5.23 -25.73 1.38
CA ALA A 445 6.22 -25.41 2.41
C ALA A 445 7.36 -26.43 2.53
N GLY A 446 7.42 -27.45 1.67
CA GLY A 446 8.43 -28.52 1.72
C GLY A 446 8.21 -29.53 2.85
N ARG A 447 7.01 -29.56 3.45
CA ARG A 447 6.61 -30.53 4.50
C ARG A 447 5.82 -31.70 3.90
N GLU A 448 6.32 -32.25 2.80
CA GLU A 448 5.64 -33.27 1.99
C GLU A 448 5.26 -34.52 2.79
N GLN A 449 6.19 -35.05 3.61
CA GLN A 449 5.93 -36.23 4.43
C GLN A 449 4.77 -36.02 5.41
N HIS A 450 4.66 -34.83 5.99
CA HIS A 450 3.57 -34.50 6.91
C HIS A 450 2.24 -34.44 6.14
N ALA A 451 2.22 -33.82 4.96
CA ALA A 451 1.03 -33.77 4.12
C ALA A 451 0.55 -35.18 3.73
N LEU A 452 1.47 -36.05 3.30
CA LEU A 452 1.16 -37.43 2.93
C LEU A 452 0.58 -38.21 4.13
N SER A 453 1.18 -38.10 5.31
CA SER A 453 0.66 -38.79 6.51
C SER A 453 -0.77 -38.35 6.89
N LEU A 454 -1.12 -37.07 6.67
CA LEU A 454 -2.48 -36.58 6.93
C LEU A 454 -3.47 -37.08 5.89
N LEU A 455 -3.06 -37.20 4.63
CA LEU A 455 -3.89 -37.78 3.56
C LEU A 455 -4.16 -39.26 3.83
N GLU A 456 -3.15 -40.01 4.28
CA GLU A 456 -3.28 -41.43 4.64
C GLU A 456 -4.30 -41.62 5.77
N LEU A 457 -4.15 -40.90 6.88
CA LEU A 457 -5.10 -40.94 8.01
C LEU A 457 -6.54 -40.59 7.60
N ARG A 458 -6.69 -39.64 6.67
CA ARG A 458 -8.00 -39.24 6.14
C ARG A 458 -8.62 -40.37 5.31
N GLY A 459 -7.84 -41.03 4.46
CA GLY A 459 -8.29 -42.15 3.66
C GLY A 459 -8.63 -43.39 4.50
N GLU A 460 -7.84 -43.71 5.53
CA GLU A 460 -8.06 -44.86 6.44
C GLU A 460 -9.38 -44.76 7.22
N SER A 461 -9.84 -43.53 7.48
CA SER A 461 -11.08 -43.26 8.20
C SER A 461 -12.33 -43.60 7.37
N SER A 462 -12.20 -43.80 6.05
CA SER A 462 -13.32 -44.13 5.16
C SER A 462 -13.61 -45.64 5.11
N PRO A 463 -14.90 -46.06 5.13
CA PRO A 463 -15.29 -47.46 4.99
C PRO A 463 -14.81 -48.09 3.67
N LEU A 464 -14.57 -47.29 2.62
CA LEU A 464 -14.01 -47.73 1.33
C LEU A 464 -12.59 -48.31 1.43
N SER A 465 -11.83 -47.90 2.44
CA SER A 465 -10.42 -48.30 2.64
C SER A 465 -10.25 -49.58 3.46
N GLN A 466 -11.33 -50.10 4.08
CA GLN A 466 -11.29 -51.26 4.99
C GLN A 466 -11.31 -52.62 4.29
N VAL A 467 -11.41 -52.64 2.95
CA VAL A 467 -11.38 -53.90 2.18
C VAL A 467 -9.95 -54.18 1.72
N PRO A 468 -9.33 -55.32 2.09
CA PRO A 468 -7.94 -55.61 1.79
C PRO A 468 -7.67 -55.60 0.27
N GLY A 469 -6.61 -54.89 -0.13
CA GLY A 469 -6.06 -54.92 -1.49
C GLY A 469 -5.18 -56.14 -1.71
N ASN A 470 -5.13 -56.64 -2.95
CA ASN A 470 -4.26 -57.75 -3.33
C ASN A 470 -2.89 -57.20 -3.76
N SER A 471 -1.83 -57.66 -3.11
CA SER A 471 -0.46 -57.12 -3.18
C SER A 471 0.32 -57.46 -4.47
N ASP A 472 -0.23 -57.20 -5.65
CA ASP A 472 0.39 -57.52 -6.95
C ASP A 472 0.46 -56.31 -7.89
N ASP A 473 1.23 -56.43 -8.99
CA ASP A 473 1.37 -55.41 -10.05
C ASP A 473 0.02 -54.93 -10.63
N THR A 474 -1.04 -55.73 -10.49
CA THR A 474 -2.42 -55.36 -10.81
C THR A 474 -2.93 -54.20 -9.96
N GLU A 475 -2.59 -54.15 -8.66
CA GLU A 475 -3.00 -53.05 -7.77
C GLU A 475 -2.28 -51.74 -8.13
N ARG A 476 -1.02 -51.83 -8.55
CA ARG A 476 -0.29 -50.66 -9.08
C ARG A 476 -0.94 -50.10 -10.34
N ALA A 477 -1.38 -50.96 -11.27
CA ALA A 477 -2.09 -50.52 -12.47
C ALA A 477 -3.41 -49.80 -12.12
N LEU A 478 -4.13 -50.29 -11.09
CA LEU A 478 -5.35 -49.67 -10.58
C LEU A 478 -5.08 -48.36 -9.80
N SER A 479 -3.93 -48.22 -9.15
CA SER A 479 -3.58 -47.01 -8.38
C SER A 479 -3.20 -45.80 -9.24
N ARG A 480 -2.73 -46.02 -10.49
CA ARG A 480 -2.19 -44.96 -11.36
C ARG A 480 -3.19 -43.83 -11.64
N PRO A 481 -4.43 -44.09 -12.10
CA PRO A 481 -5.39 -43.02 -12.39
C PRO A 481 -5.75 -42.16 -11.16
N PRO A 482 -6.12 -42.73 -9.99
CA PRO A 482 -6.42 -41.90 -8.82
C PRO A 482 -5.16 -41.23 -8.22
N ALA A 483 -3.97 -41.83 -8.31
CA ALA A 483 -2.72 -41.18 -7.92
C ALA A 483 -2.41 -39.93 -8.75
N ALA A 484 -2.56 -40.02 -10.08
CA ALA A 484 -2.39 -38.89 -10.99
C ALA A 484 -3.43 -37.78 -10.74
N ALA A 485 -4.68 -38.17 -10.50
CA ALA A 485 -5.76 -37.22 -10.16
C ALA A 485 -5.49 -36.49 -8.83
N LEU A 486 -5.05 -37.21 -7.80
CA LEU A 486 -4.69 -36.62 -6.50
C LEU A 486 -3.47 -35.70 -6.62
N ALA A 487 -2.44 -36.08 -7.37
CA ALA A 487 -1.28 -35.24 -7.65
C ALA A 487 -1.67 -33.94 -8.39
N ALA A 488 -2.60 -34.04 -9.36
CA ALA A 488 -3.17 -32.88 -10.06
C ALA A 488 -4.00 -31.99 -9.12
N LEU A 489 -4.82 -32.59 -8.24
CA LEU A 489 -5.55 -31.85 -7.22
C LEU A 489 -4.61 -31.07 -6.31
N LEU A 490 -3.49 -31.66 -5.87
CA LEU A 490 -2.46 -31.04 -5.02
C LEU A 490 -1.55 -30.05 -5.78
N GLU A 491 -1.76 -29.85 -7.09
CA GLU A 491 -0.94 -29.00 -7.97
C GLU A 491 0.55 -29.39 -7.98
N THR A 492 0.85 -30.67 -7.72
CA THR A 492 2.23 -31.20 -7.63
C THR A 492 2.33 -32.53 -8.41
N PRO A 493 2.48 -32.48 -9.74
CA PRO A 493 2.49 -33.67 -10.61
C PRO A 493 3.59 -34.68 -10.26
N SER A 494 4.71 -34.21 -9.71
CA SER A 494 5.85 -35.06 -9.30
C SER A 494 5.51 -36.03 -8.17
N LEU A 495 4.41 -35.83 -7.44
CA LEU A 495 3.95 -36.76 -6.40
C LEU A 495 3.22 -37.97 -6.97
N ALA A 496 2.84 -37.98 -8.26
CA ALA A 496 2.06 -39.06 -8.86
C ALA A 496 2.74 -40.42 -8.68
N ASP A 497 4.05 -40.52 -8.97
CA ASP A 497 4.81 -41.77 -8.85
C ASP A 497 4.85 -42.30 -7.41
N ALA A 498 5.04 -41.41 -6.43
CA ALA A 498 5.05 -41.77 -5.02
C ALA A 498 3.67 -42.26 -4.56
N LEU A 499 2.59 -41.63 -5.03
CA LEU A 499 1.22 -42.00 -4.71
C LEU A 499 0.78 -43.32 -5.36
N THR A 500 1.41 -43.77 -6.46
CA THR A 500 1.11 -45.10 -7.05
C THR A 500 1.50 -46.28 -6.17
N LEU A 501 2.26 -46.04 -5.08
CA LEU A 501 2.57 -47.06 -4.10
C LEU A 501 1.40 -47.32 -3.13
N TRP A 502 0.38 -46.46 -3.14
CA TRP A 502 -0.79 -46.55 -2.26
C TRP A 502 -1.92 -47.35 -2.91
N ASN A 503 -2.78 -47.92 -2.07
CA ASN A 503 -3.95 -48.67 -2.52
C ASN A 503 -4.91 -47.76 -3.31
N ALA A 504 -5.41 -48.23 -4.45
CA ALA A 504 -6.32 -47.47 -5.32
C ALA A 504 -7.61 -47.03 -4.62
N ARG A 505 -8.14 -47.84 -3.69
CA ARG A 505 -9.32 -47.52 -2.88
C ARG A 505 -9.04 -46.48 -1.82
N LEU A 506 -7.85 -46.50 -1.20
CA LEU A 506 -7.40 -45.45 -0.30
C LEU A 506 -7.32 -44.10 -1.03
N LEU A 507 -6.73 -44.10 -2.23
CA LEU A 507 -6.65 -42.90 -3.07
C LEU A 507 -8.04 -42.39 -3.49
N ALA A 508 -8.97 -43.30 -3.84
CA ALA A 508 -10.36 -42.93 -4.15
C ALA A 508 -11.08 -42.30 -2.95
N ALA A 509 -10.91 -42.86 -1.74
CA ALA A 509 -11.46 -42.30 -0.50
C ALA A 509 -10.91 -40.90 -0.18
N ILE A 510 -9.61 -40.68 -0.42
CA ILE A 510 -9.00 -39.35 -0.26
C ILE A 510 -9.61 -38.36 -1.25
N ILE A 511 -9.80 -38.75 -2.52
CA ILE A 511 -10.40 -37.90 -3.55
C ILE A 511 -11.88 -37.59 -3.22
N GLU A 512 -12.62 -38.56 -2.70
CA GLU A 512 -14.00 -38.36 -2.23
C GLU A 512 -14.07 -37.33 -1.10
N SER A 513 -13.11 -37.35 -0.17
CA SER A 513 -13.01 -36.36 0.90
C SER A 513 -12.50 -34.97 0.47
N ALA A 514 -12.13 -34.80 -0.81
CA ALA A 514 -11.49 -33.57 -1.30
C ALA A 514 -12.45 -32.38 -1.41
N GLY A 515 -13.76 -32.60 -1.36
CA GLY A 515 -14.77 -31.53 -1.36
C GLY A 515 -16.21 -32.06 -1.37
N PRO A 516 -17.21 -31.19 -1.15
CA PRO A 516 -18.61 -31.58 -1.02
C PRO A 516 -19.24 -32.13 -2.32
N HIS A 517 -18.61 -31.84 -3.47
CA HIS A 517 -19.06 -32.30 -4.79
C HIS A 517 -18.20 -33.46 -5.34
N SER A 518 -17.32 -34.03 -4.54
CA SER A 518 -16.56 -35.23 -4.88
C SER A 518 -17.34 -36.47 -4.47
N LYS A 519 -17.56 -37.41 -5.40
CA LYS A 519 -18.29 -38.66 -5.12
C LYS A 519 -17.65 -39.85 -5.83
N VAL A 520 -17.68 -41.00 -5.18
CA VAL A 520 -17.50 -42.29 -5.86
C VAL A 520 -18.84 -42.69 -6.48
N ALA A 521 -18.84 -43.09 -7.75
CA ALA A 521 -20.03 -43.45 -8.50
C ALA A 521 -19.86 -44.79 -9.23
N SER A 522 -20.96 -45.50 -9.45
CA SER A 522 -21.01 -46.71 -10.27
C SER A 522 -21.04 -46.36 -11.77
N VAL A 523 -20.61 -47.30 -12.60
CA VAL A 523 -20.77 -47.22 -14.06
C VAL A 523 -21.96 -48.06 -14.51
N PRO A 524 -22.66 -47.66 -15.60
CA PRO A 524 -23.75 -48.47 -16.15
C PRO A 524 -23.27 -49.82 -16.71
N GLU A 525 -24.18 -50.78 -16.79
CA GLU A 525 -23.92 -52.08 -17.43
C GLU A 525 -23.42 -51.91 -18.88
N GLY A 526 -22.35 -52.63 -19.23
CA GLY A 526 -21.72 -52.57 -20.56
C GLY A 526 -20.70 -51.43 -20.76
N PHE A 527 -20.37 -50.65 -19.72
CA PHE A 527 -19.25 -49.72 -19.76
C PHE A 527 -17.89 -50.49 -19.83
N PRO A 528 -16.89 -50.01 -20.59
CA PRO A 528 -15.65 -50.75 -20.78
C PRO A 528 -14.83 -50.86 -19.48
N GLU A 529 -14.62 -52.09 -18.97
CA GLU A 529 -13.80 -52.32 -17.77
C GLU A 529 -12.34 -51.87 -17.94
N SER A 530 -11.82 -51.88 -19.17
CA SER A 530 -10.47 -51.40 -19.49
C SER A 530 -10.25 -49.90 -19.21
N MET A 531 -11.34 -49.14 -19.02
CA MET A 531 -11.30 -47.73 -18.66
C MET A 531 -11.32 -47.49 -17.14
N LEU A 532 -11.53 -48.52 -16.33
CA LEU A 532 -11.59 -48.41 -14.87
C LEU A 532 -10.24 -48.74 -14.23
N PRO A 533 -9.83 -48.01 -13.16
CA PRO A 533 -10.56 -46.93 -12.51
C PRO A 533 -10.44 -45.61 -13.27
N LEU A 534 -11.53 -44.86 -13.28
CA LEU A 534 -11.67 -43.60 -14.02
C LEU A 534 -11.94 -42.44 -13.05
N VAL A 535 -11.13 -41.39 -13.12
CA VAL A 535 -11.37 -40.15 -12.38
C VAL A 535 -11.66 -39.01 -13.36
N VAL A 536 -12.79 -38.34 -13.17
CA VAL A 536 -13.17 -37.16 -13.97
C VAL A 536 -13.36 -35.97 -13.05
N MET A 537 -12.74 -34.85 -13.40
CA MET A 537 -12.69 -33.63 -12.60
C MET A 537 -13.10 -32.44 -13.46
N ALA A 538 -13.99 -31.59 -12.96
CA ALA A 538 -14.35 -30.33 -13.59
C ALA A 538 -14.21 -29.16 -12.63
N ARG A 539 -13.74 -28.03 -13.12
CA ARG A 539 -13.67 -26.76 -12.41
C ARG A 539 -14.20 -25.65 -13.31
N VAL A 540 -15.12 -24.85 -12.77
CA VAL A 540 -15.69 -23.67 -13.44
C VAL A 540 -15.14 -22.44 -12.75
N GLY A 541 -14.51 -21.54 -13.49
CA GLY A 541 -13.83 -20.37 -12.94
C GLY A 541 -14.11 -19.10 -13.73
N ALA A 542 -13.92 -17.94 -13.09
CA ALA A 542 -14.19 -16.64 -13.70
C ALA A 542 -13.31 -16.33 -14.92
N GLY A 543 -12.18 -17.05 -15.09
CA GLY A 543 -11.25 -16.88 -16.20
C GLY A 543 -11.06 -18.09 -17.11
N ALA A 544 -11.46 -19.29 -16.67
CA ALA A 544 -11.35 -20.51 -17.47
C ALA A 544 -12.20 -21.65 -16.87
N ASP A 545 -12.78 -22.47 -17.75
CA ASP A 545 -13.37 -23.75 -17.39
C ASP A 545 -12.38 -24.87 -17.72
N GLU A 546 -12.21 -25.82 -16.81
CA GLU A 546 -11.22 -26.90 -16.93
C GLU A 546 -11.88 -28.24 -16.68
N ILE A 547 -11.63 -29.20 -17.57
CA ILE A 547 -12.05 -30.60 -17.42
C ILE A 547 -10.81 -31.48 -17.58
N LEU A 548 -10.58 -32.36 -16.60
CA LEU A 548 -9.49 -33.33 -16.59
C LEU A 548 -10.05 -34.73 -16.39
N MET A 549 -9.41 -35.72 -17.02
CA MET A 549 -9.77 -37.12 -16.97
C MET A 549 -8.51 -37.97 -16.85
N PHE A 550 -8.56 -38.96 -15.96
CA PHE A 550 -7.48 -39.90 -15.70
C PHE A 550 -8.02 -41.33 -15.78
N SER A 551 -7.48 -42.14 -16.68
CA SER A 551 -7.84 -43.57 -16.83
C SER A 551 -6.58 -44.41 -17.08
N PRO A 552 -6.67 -45.75 -17.04
CA PRO A 552 -5.55 -46.63 -17.39
C PRO A 552 -5.08 -46.44 -18.85
N ALA A 553 -5.99 -45.99 -19.73
CA ALA A 553 -5.70 -45.71 -21.14
C ALA A 553 -4.95 -44.38 -21.36
N GLY A 554 -4.91 -43.49 -20.35
CA GLY A 554 -4.16 -42.24 -20.41
C GLY A 554 -4.86 -41.08 -19.68
N GLN A 555 -4.26 -39.90 -19.81
CA GLN A 555 -4.81 -38.64 -19.31
C GLN A 555 -5.37 -37.83 -20.50
N ALA A 556 -6.58 -37.32 -20.33
CA ALA A 556 -7.21 -36.39 -21.27
C ALA A 556 -7.70 -35.15 -20.51
N GLY A 557 -7.81 -34.02 -21.21
CA GLY A 557 -8.30 -32.80 -20.59
C GLY A 557 -8.21 -31.61 -21.50
N GLY A 558 -8.81 -30.50 -21.06
CA GLY A 558 -8.71 -29.24 -21.77
C GLY A 558 -9.13 -28.06 -20.91
N ILE A 559 -8.79 -26.87 -21.39
CA ILE A 559 -9.10 -25.60 -20.76
C ILE A 559 -9.85 -24.76 -21.78
N ARG A 560 -11.02 -24.26 -21.41
CA ARG A 560 -11.80 -23.28 -22.17
C ARG A 560 -11.65 -21.91 -21.52
N CYS A 561 -10.97 -20.99 -22.20
CA CYS A 561 -10.99 -19.58 -21.84
C CYS A 561 -12.25 -18.94 -22.46
N PRO A 562 -13.21 -18.44 -21.66
CA PRO A 562 -14.34 -17.70 -22.20
C PRO A 562 -13.86 -16.32 -22.72
N ASP A 563 -13.44 -16.24 -23.99
CA ASP A 563 -13.00 -14.99 -24.59
C ASP A 563 -14.18 -14.08 -25.00
N ALA A 564 -14.08 -12.81 -24.56
CA ALA A 564 -14.73 -11.59 -25.04
C ALA A 564 -16.22 -11.31 -24.67
N PRO A 565 -16.58 -10.03 -24.38
CA PRO A 565 -17.94 -9.61 -24.07
C PRO A 565 -18.79 -9.64 -25.35
N LEU A 566 -19.46 -10.75 -25.62
CA LEU A 566 -20.52 -10.77 -26.61
C LEU A 566 -21.72 -10.00 -26.07
N ARG A 567 -21.87 -8.73 -26.51
CA ARG A 567 -23.19 -8.09 -26.64
C ARG A 567 -24.02 -8.98 -27.55
N ARG A 568 -24.81 -9.90 -27.01
CA ARG A 568 -25.95 -10.49 -27.71
C ARG A 568 -26.94 -11.04 -26.70
N THR A 569 -28.19 -10.69 -26.99
CA THR A 569 -29.46 -11.01 -26.34
C THR A 569 -29.52 -12.40 -25.73
N PRO A 570 -30.13 -12.55 -24.54
CA PRO A 570 -30.38 -13.87 -23.96
C PRO A 570 -31.29 -14.67 -24.92
N PRO A 571 -31.01 -15.95 -25.20
CA PRO A 571 -31.95 -16.80 -25.90
C PRO A 571 -33.22 -17.00 -25.06
N ALA A 572 -34.34 -17.22 -25.74
CA ALA A 572 -35.67 -17.36 -25.16
C ALA A 572 -35.83 -18.56 -24.18
N ASP A 573 -34.83 -19.43 -24.08
CA ASP A 573 -34.82 -20.61 -23.21
C ASP A 573 -33.95 -20.42 -21.95
N ALA A 574 -34.10 -19.28 -21.28
CA ALA A 574 -33.41 -18.97 -20.02
C ALA A 574 -33.76 -19.94 -18.86
N GLY A 575 -34.84 -20.73 -19.00
CA GLY A 575 -35.27 -21.71 -18.00
C GLY A 575 -34.32 -22.89 -17.80
N MET A 576 -33.54 -23.28 -18.82
CA MET A 576 -32.55 -24.38 -18.71
C MET A 576 -31.17 -23.93 -18.23
N MET A 577 -30.94 -22.62 -18.04
CA MET A 577 -29.65 -22.06 -17.58
C MET A 577 -29.55 -21.87 -16.05
N LEU A 578 -30.56 -22.27 -15.28
CA LEU A 578 -30.71 -21.92 -13.86
C LEU A 578 -30.24 -22.99 -12.87
N GLY A 579 -29.58 -24.07 -13.33
CA GLY A 579 -29.03 -25.11 -12.45
C GLY A 579 -27.51 -25.02 -12.31
N GLU A 580 -26.99 -25.35 -11.12
CA GLU A 580 -25.55 -25.51 -10.94
C GLU A 580 -25.02 -26.65 -11.86
N PRO A 581 -23.85 -26.47 -12.51
CA PRO A 581 -23.33 -27.47 -13.45
C PRO A 581 -22.87 -28.72 -12.70
N GLU A 582 -23.63 -29.81 -12.78
CA GLU A 582 -23.26 -31.12 -12.23
C GLU A 582 -22.93 -32.14 -13.31
N TRP A 583 -22.14 -33.13 -12.92
CA TRP A 583 -21.93 -34.34 -13.71
C TRP A 583 -23.26 -35.08 -13.90
N ARG A 584 -23.61 -35.40 -15.14
CA ARG A 584 -24.78 -36.24 -15.46
C ARG A 584 -24.41 -37.72 -15.41
N GLU A 585 -25.39 -38.59 -15.60
CA GLU A 585 -25.12 -40.03 -15.78
C GLU A 585 -24.48 -40.30 -17.15
N TRP A 586 -23.76 -41.42 -17.22
CA TRP A 586 -23.22 -41.92 -18.48
C TRP A 586 -24.35 -42.29 -19.45
N ARG A 587 -24.21 -41.89 -20.70
CA ARG A 587 -25.14 -42.23 -21.78
C ARG A 587 -24.40 -42.85 -22.94
N ARG A 588 -25.07 -43.74 -23.66
CA ARG A 588 -24.54 -44.31 -24.90
C ARG A 588 -25.24 -43.64 -26.09
N ASN A 589 -24.47 -43.03 -26.98
CA ASN A 589 -25.03 -42.40 -28.17
C ASN A 589 -25.38 -43.45 -29.25
N ALA A 590 -26.05 -43.02 -30.32
CA ALA A 590 -26.49 -43.90 -31.42
C ALA A 590 -25.32 -44.58 -32.16
N GLU A 591 -24.12 -44.02 -32.06
CA GLU A 591 -22.87 -44.53 -32.65
C GLU A 591 -22.12 -45.49 -31.70
N GLY A 592 -22.68 -45.74 -30.50
CA GLY A 592 -22.14 -46.65 -29.50
C GLY A 592 -21.10 -46.04 -28.55
N VAL A 593 -20.82 -44.74 -28.65
CA VAL A 593 -19.88 -43.97 -27.82
C VAL A 593 -20.49 -43.69 -26.45
N TRP A 594 -19.71 -43.88 -25.39
CA TRP A 594 -20.09 -43.48 -24.04
C TRP A 594 -19.79 -41.99 -23.81
N THR A 595 -20.80 -41.25 -23.37
CA THR A 595 -20.70 -39.80 -23.12
C THR A 595 -21.08 -39.45 -21.68
N LEU A 596 -20.28 -38.58 -21.06
CA LEU A 596 -20.51 -38.01 -19.73
C LEU A 596 -20.54 -36.49 -19.84
N ALA A 597 -21.72 -35.90 -19.65
CA ALA A 597 -21.90 -34.46 -19.74
C ALA A 597 -21.70 -33.78 -18.38
N PHE A 598 -21.03 -32.62 -18.38
CA PHE A 598 -20.94 -31.70 -17.25
C PHE A 598 -21.76 -30.44 -17.55
N GLY A 599 -23.01 -30.43 -17.10
CA GLY A 599 -23.97 -29.38 -17.44
C GLY A 599 -24.06 -29.13 -18.96
N ILE A 600 -23.93 -27.86 -19.35
CA ILE A 600 -23.84 -27.41 -20.76
C ILE A 600 -22.39 -27.01 -21.16
N ILE A 601 -21.42 -27.26 -20.28
CA ILE A 601 -20.07 -26.71 -20.36
C ILE A 601 -19.17 -27.60 -21.21
N GLY A 602 -19.23 -28.91 -21.00
CA GLY A 602 -18.44 -29.87 -21.77
C GLY A 602 -18.92 -31.30 -21.59
N GLU A 603 -18.46 -32.17 -22.47
CA GLU A 603 -18.76 -33.59 -22.51
C GLU A 603 -17.47 -34.39 -22.65
N VAL A 604 -17.41 -35.52 -21.97
CA VAL A 604 -16.32 -36.50 -22.09
C VAL A 604 -16.83 -37.66 -22.92
N HIS A 605 -16.14 -37.99 -24.01
CA HIS A 605 -16.49 -39.08 -24.93
C HIS A 605 -15.44 -40.18 -24.83
N ILE A 606 -15.88 -41.44 -24.81
CA ILE A 606 -15.00 -42.61 -24.75
C ILE A 606 -15.23 -43.47 -26.01
N LEU A 607 -14.27 -43.40 -26.94
CA LEU A 607 -14.22 -44.22 -28.16
C LEU A 607 -12.84 -44.87 -28.30
N GLY A 608 -12.53 -45.85 -27.43
CA GLY A 608 -11.22 -46.49 -27.35
C GLY A 608 -10.17 -45.65 -26.60
N ALA A 609 -10.09 -44.35 -26.84
CA ALA A 609 -9.36 -43.38 -26.03
C ALA A 609 -10.31 -42.26 -25.53
N PRO A 610 -10.02 -41.65 -24.37
CA PRO A 610 -10.83 -40.56 -23.85
C PRO A 610 -10.59 -39.22 -24.55
N GLU A 611 -11.67 -38.54 -24.92
CA GLU A 611 -11.63 -37.20 -25.51
C GLU A 611 -12.59 -36.24 -24.78
N VAL A 612 -12.19 -34.98 -24.65
CA VAL A 612 -12.98 -33.93 -23.96
C VAL A 612 -13.42 -32.88 -24.97
N PHE A 613 -14.72 -32.64 -25.06
CA PHE A 613 -15.34 -31.66 -25.93
C PHE A 613 -15.98 -30.54 -25.11
N PHE A 614 -15.74 -29.29 -25.49
CA PHE A 614 -16.38 -28.15 -24.84
C PHE A 614 -17.60 -27.67 -25.63
N GLY A 615 -18.68 -27.34 -24.90
CA GLY A 615 -19.87 -26.74 -25.48
C GLY A 615 -19.59 -25.31 -25.99
N SER A 616 -20.31 -24.92 -27.04
CA SER A 616 -20.25 -23.58 -27.66
C SER A 616 -21.07 -22.52 -26.93
N TYR A 617 -21.79 -22.90 -25.87
CA TYR A 617 -22.62 -21.98 -25.09
C TYR A 617 -21.77 -21.06 -24.21
N PRO A 618 -22.17 -19.78 -24.06
CA PRO A 618 -21.54 -18.88 -23.09
C PRO A 618 -21.62 -19.52 -21.70
N SER A 619 -20.53 -19.46 -20.95
CA SER A 619 -20.53 -19.92 -19.55
C SER A 619 -21.71 -19.26 -18.82
N PRO A 620 -22.55 -20.01 -18.09
CA PRO A 620 -23.69 -19.44 -17.40
C PRO A 620 -23.25 -18.22 -16.61
N ILE A 621 -23.86 -17.08 -16.94
CA ILE A 621 -23.53 -15.74 -16.47
C ILE A 621 -23.21 -15.75 -14.96
N GLN A 622 -21.99 -15.36 -14.60
CA GLN A 622 -21.61 -14.80 -13.30
C GLN A 622 -22.26 -15.44 -12.05
N MET A 623 -22.48 -16.75 -12.02
CA MET A 623 -22.64 -17.40 -10.73
C MET A 623 -21.27 -17.31 -10.07
N ARG A 624 -21.20 -16.63 -8.91
CA ARG A 624 -20.06 -16.72 -7.99
C ARG A 624 -19.98 -18.14 -7.46
N LEU A 625 -19.75 -19.12 -8.33
CA LEU A 625 -19.38 -20.46 -7.92
C LEU A 625 -18.02 -20.30 -7.25
N GLU A 626 -17.93 -20.77 -6.01
CA GLU A 626 -16.62 -20.99 -5.40
C GLU A 626 -15.83 -21.89 -6.36
N GLU A 627 -14.62 -21.46 -6.76
CA GLU A 627 -13.73 -22.22 -7.65
C GLU A 627 -13.36 -23.55 -6.98
N THR A 628 -14.24 -24.54 -7.12
CA THR A 628 -14.17 -25.84 -6.47
C THR A 628 -14.18 -26.93 -7.52
N TRP A 629 -13.44 -28.01 -7.26
CA TRP A 629 -13.42 -29.17 -8.12
C TRP A 629 -14.68 -30.00 -7.88
N ARG A 630 -15.38 -30.37 -8.96
CA ARG A 630 -16.47 -31.36 -8.95
C ARG A 630 -15.92 -32.66 -9.52
N ILE A 631 -15.87 -33.71 -8.70
CA ILE A 631 -15.09 -34.92 -9.00
C ILE A 631 -15.99 -36.14 -8.97
N ARG A 632 -15.85 -37.01 -9.97
CA ARG A 632 -16.41 -38.36 -9.94
C ARG A 632 -15.31 -39.39 -10.09
N VAL A 633 -15.31 -40.37 -9.19
CA VAL A 633 -14.40 -41.51 -9.21
C VAL A 633 -15.22 -42.75 -9.52
N PHE A 634 -14.83 -43.50 -10.54
CA PHE A 634 -15.45 -44.76 -10.93
C PHE A 634 -14.46 -45.90 -10.70
N MET A 635 -14.80 -46.82 -9.80
CA MET A 635 -13.94 -47.96 -9.42
C MET A 635 -14.49 -49.28 -9.99
N PRO A 636 -13.63 -50.28 -10.27
CA PRO A 636 -14.08 -51.60 -10.68
C PRO A 636 -14.84 -52.33 -9.55
N GLY A 637 -15.95 -52.99 -9.89
CA GLY A 637 -16.68 -53.89 -9.00
C GLY A 637 -17.56 -53.22 -7.92
N GLN A 638 -18.03 -51.99 -8.14
CA GLN A 638 -19.08 -51.39 -7.32
C GLN A 638 -20.45 -51.57 -7.98
N GLU A 639 -21.24 -52.51 -7.47
CA GLU A 639 -22.69 -52.56 -7.68
C GLU A 639 -23.36 -51.49 -6.80
N GLU A 640 -24.44 -50.85 -7.27
CA GLU A 640 -25.18 -49.85 -6.50
C GLU A 640 -25.62 -50.42 -5.12
N PRO A 641 -25.59 -49.63 -4.04
CA PRO A 641 -26.19 -50.04 -2.77
C PRO A 641 -27.72 -50.22 -2.86
#